data_AF-A0A087UPC4-F1
#
_entry.id   AF-A0A087UPC4-F1
#
_cell.length_a   1.000
_cell.length_b   1.000
_cell.length_c   1.000
_cell.angle_alpha   90.00
_cell.angle_beta   90.00
_cell.angle_gamma   90.00
#
_symmetry.space_group_name_H-M   'P 1'
#
loop_
_entity.id
_entity.type
_entity.pdbx_description
1 polymer ?
#
loop_
_entity_poly.entity_id
_entity_poly.type
_entity_poly.pdbx_seq_one_letter_code
_entity_poly.pdbx_strand_id
1 'polypeptide(L)'
;MAGAELSPEIDMLVYTYGLQVLNDEDSWNYVWQRYLEESDPDEALNLQYALTTVRNATLLERLVEYAKNESLIRKHHYFSLLRNIAGNPKGFPLVTQLIYNNWTEIVKRHGIHKAEVFASAVFSRYETERDLGKVRQFYRKHKKTKDAEISRTHAIENILENIRWHKKHKDSIKIWMAKNTYMPWNRIRLPRHIIPNHYNLKLMPDITHSTFRGEVEIEVNVTKETDYMLIHESSLKIQRTELRNMEFNESISIDEAYPFRRNHFWVIRFSEALSMGVYVLKMIFSGKFVHDGNGMTRYHYIHRETKEKRYLIATQFEPTDARKVFPCFDEPDMKAKFKLTIVHDGKYTSVSNMPEEARNNLNDSLVETIFSESVPMSTYLVCCVVCDFEYLEAEYRGKKIRAYAPSDRIQEAEHGLNMTVKILEKYEEYFNVDYVLPKLDSVAIPNFTVPAMEHWGVITYNTRSFLVDETVSAFKRMADIDRVIAHELAHQWFGNLVTMKWWNDLWLNEGVSTLIMYIPLKEYHPAIGELDVRKVSKMMCSDSSLDSHPILHNVSNPGEISDLFDTISYEKGSAVLKMLQYTLKDDFRLGLSNYLKKYAYKNAETKDLWVELSNASKMDVNITEVMDTWTLQMGFPYVELERKGRTLTVTQ
;
A
#
# COMPACT_ATOMS: atom_id res chain seq x y z
N MET A 1 -0.67 -5.57 34.56
CA MET A 1 0.43 -4.82 35.19
C MET A 1 0.08 -4.66 36.66
N ALA A 2 0.70 -5.46 37.54
CA ALA A 2 0.69 -5.22 38.98
C ALA A 2 2.16 -5.03 39.36
N GLY A 3 2.66 -3.83 39.09
CA GLY A 3 4.02 -3.39 39.44
C GLY A 3 3.93 -2.42 40.61
N ALA A 4 5.00 -2.34 41.39
CA ALA A 4 5.12 -1.47 42.57
C ALA A 4 4.64 -0.04 42.28
N GLU A 5 4.03 0.60 43.28
CA GLU A 5 3.66 2.03 43.24
C GLU A 5 4.89 2.85 42.84
N LEU A 6 4.81 3.46 41.67
CA LEU A 6 5.82 4.40 41.19
C LEU A 6 5.64 5.72 41.95
N SER A 7 6.69 6.54 41.97
CA SER A 7 6.55 7.91 42.48
C SER A 7 5.49 8.66 41.67
N PRO A 8 4.60 9.46 42.29
CA PRO A 8 3.63 10.31 41.59
C PRO A 8 4.25 11.21 40.51
N GLU A 9 5.54 11.55 40.66
CA GLU A 9 6.31 12.34 39.69
C GLU A 9 6.62 11.56 38.38
N ILE A 10 6.56 10.23 38.42
CA ILE A 10 6.85 9.33 37.30
C ILE A 10 5.56 8.90 36.58
N ASP A 11 4.42 8.85 37.27
CA ASP A 11 3.16 8.34 36.72
C ASP A 11 2.69 9.13 35.50
N MET A 12 2.72 10.48 35.57
CA MET A 12 2.39 11.34 34.43
C MET A 12 3.27 11.05 33.20
N LEU A 13 4.58 10.82 33.42
CA LEU A 13 5.52 10.48 32.36
C LEU A 13 5.21 9.10 31.78
N VAL A 14 4.90 8.11 32.62
CA VAL A 14 4.57 6.75 32.19
C VAL A 14 3.30 6.74 31.35
N TYR A 15 2.24 7.43 31.77
CA TYR A 15 1.02 7.51 30.97
C TYR A 15 1.24 8.25 29.65
N THR A 16 1.97 9.37 29.70
CA THR A 16 2.25 10.19 28.51
C THR A 16 3.10 9.43 27.49
N TYR A 17 4.24 8.88 27.91
CA TYR A 17 5.11 8.10 27.04
C TYR A 17 4.43 6.80 26.60
N GLY A 18 3.72 6.12 27.51
CA GLY A 18 2.94 4.92 27.20
C GLY A 18 1.95 5.17 26.07
N LEU A 19 1.09 6.18 26.20
CA LEU A 19 0.11 6.53 25.17
C LEU A 19 0.75 7.06 23.88
N GLN A 20 1.86 7.79 23.95
CA GLN A 20 2.58 8.25 22.76
C GLN A 20 3.23 7.10 21.97
N VAL A 21 3.75 6.09 22.66
CA VAL A 21 4.46 4.95 22.05
C VAL A 21 3.48 3.91 21.53
N LEU A 22 2.49 3.55 22.33
CA LEU A 22 1.45 2.58 21.99
C LEU A 22 0.53 3.14 20.91
N ASN A 23 0.00 4.35 21.15
CA ASN A 23 -0.81 5.12 20.21
C ASN A 23 -1.99 4.34 19.59
N ASP A 24 -2.51 3.34 20.32
CA ASP A 24 -3.67 2.54 19.96
C ASP A 24 -4.90 2.89 20.80
N GLU A 25 -6.05 2.46 20.30
CA GLU A 25 -7.35 2.75 20.91
C GLU A 25 -7.57 2.00 22.22
N ASP A 26 -7.06 0.77 22.36
CA ASP A 26 -7.27 -0.04 23.57
C ASP A 26 -6.55 0.59 24.78
N SER A 27 -5.30 0.98 24.59
CA SER A 27 -4.49 1.67 25.61
C SER A 27 -5.08 3.03 25.97
N TRP A 28 -5.58 3.77 24.98
CA TRP A 28 -6.25 5.05 25.22
C TRP A 28 -7.55 4.87 26.00
N ASN A 29 -8.38 3.89 25.62
CA ASN A 29 -9.62 3.57 26.31
C ASN A 29 -9.35 3.12 27.75
N TYR A 30 -8.28 2.38 28.00
CA TYR A 30 -7.86 2.01 29.35
C TYR A 30 -7.55 3.25 30.22
N VAL A 31 -6.75 4.19 29.72
CA VAL A 31 -6.46 5.44 30.44
C VAL A 31 -7.71 6.31 30.59
N TRP A 32 -8.61 6.31 29.59
CA TRP A 32 -9.88 7.02 29.65
C TRP A 32 -10.80 6.49 30.74
N GLN A 33 -10.91 5.16 30.89
CA GLN A 33 -11.68 4.56 31.97
C GLN A 33 -11.07 4.90 33.34
N ARG A 34 -9.74 4.82 33.47
CA ARG A 34 -9.06 5.25 34.70
C ARG A 34 -9.35 6.71 35.04
N TYR A 35 -9.35 7.61 34.05
CA TYR A 35 -9.71 9.01 34.25
C TYR A 35 -11.14 9.19 34.78
N LEU A 36 -12.10 8.38 34.33
CA LEU A 36 -13.49 8.45 34.80
C LEU A 36 -13.68 7.91 36.22
N GLU A 37 -12.86 6.95 36.62
CA GLU A 37 -12.88 6.31 37.94
C GLU A 37 -12.03 7.04 38.98
N GLU A 38 -11.14 7.94 38.55
CA GLU A 38 -10.20 8.63 39.42
C GLU A 38 -10.89 9.63 40.35
N SER A 39 -10.53 9.54 41.63
CA SER A 39 -11.07 10.36 42.72
C SER A 39 -10.11 11.49 43.13
N ASP A 40 -8.81 11.31 42.92
CA ASP A 40 -7.79 12.32 43.18
C ASP A 40 -7.76 13.38 42.05
N PRO A 41 -8.01 14.67 42.34
CA PRO A 41 -8.03 15.72 41.32
C PRO A 41 -6.71 15.90 40.56
N ASP A 42 -5.57 15.70 41.23
CA ASP A 42 -4.25 15.89 40.60
C ASP A 42 -3.93 14.73 39.65
N GLU A 43 -4.17 13.48 40.07
CA GLU A 43 -4.04 12.32 39.20
C GLU A 43 -5.04 12.33 38.02
N ALA A 44 -6.27 12.80 38.23
CA ALA A 44 -7.23 12.98 37.15
C ALA A 44 -6.72 13.98 36.09
N LEU A 45 -6.00 15.03 36.50
CA LEU A 45 -5.37 15.98 35.58
C LEU A 45 -4.18 15.35 34.83
N ASN A 46 -3.38 14.50 35.48
CA ASN A 46 -2.30 13.75 34.84
C ASN A 46 -2.84 12.82 33.74
N LEU A 47 -3.88 12.04 34.06
CA LEU A 47 -4.56 11.15 33.12
C LEU A 47 -5.18 11.94 31.97
N GLN A 48 -5.89 13.03 32.28
CA GLN A 48 -6.46 13.93 31.26
C GLN A 48 -5.39 14.49 30.32
N TYR A 49 -4.25 14.93 30.86
CA TYR A 49 -3.15 15.42 30.03
C TYR A 49 -2.61 14.31 29.14
N ALA A 50 -2.33 13.12 29.70
CA ALA A 50 -1.80 11.98 28.95
C ALA A 50 -2.70 11.61 27.75
N LEU A 51 -4.02 11.64 27.91
CA LEU A 51 -5.00 11.39 26.84
C LEU A 51 -4.87 12.37 25.65
N THR A 52 -4.34 13.58 25.86
CA THR A 52 -4.11 14.57 24.81
C THR A 52 -2.81 14.38 24.04
N THR A 53 -1.93 13.49 24.52
CA THR A 53 -0.57 13.34 23.98
C THR A 53 -0.46 12.31 22.85
N VAL A 54 -1.52 11.55 22.59
CA VAL A 54 -1.58 10.58 21.48
C VAL A 54 -1.38 11.24 20.12
N ARG A 55 -0.83 10.48 19.17
CA ARG A 55 -0.59 10.92 17.79
C ARG A 55 -1.77 10.58 16.86
N ASN A 56 -2.72 9.76 17.31
CA ASN A 56 -3.93 9.39 16.59
C ASN A 56 -4.94 10.55 16.58
N ALA A 57 -5.21 11.11 15.40
CA ALA A 57 -6.11 12.26 15.24
C ALA A 57 -7.56 11.93 15.60
N THR A 58 -8.03 10.71 15.31
CA THR A 58 -9.41 10.27 15.60
C THR A 58 -9.68 10.20 17.11
N LEU A 59 -8.68 9.78 17.90
CA LEU A 59 -8.78 9.77 19.36
C LEU A 59 -8.81 11.19 19.93
N LEU A 60 -8.03 12.12 19.37
CA LEU A 60 -8.08 13.53 19.76
C LEU A 60 -9.41 14.18 19.38
N GLU A 61 -9.97 13.86 18.21
CA GLU A 61 -11.29 14.34 17.77
C GLU A 61 -12.40 13.85 18.71
N ARG A 62 -12.35 12.58 19.11
CA ARG A 62 -13.24 12.02 20.12
C ARG A 62 -13.15 12.78 21.45
N LEU A 63 -11.94 13.12 21.88
CA LEU A 63 -11.72 13.89 23.11
C LEU A 63 -12.25 15.33 23.00
N VAL A 64 -12.18 15.94 21.82
CA VAL A 64 -12.83 17.23 21.52
C VAL A 64 -14.36 17.13 21.62
N GLU A 65 -14.96 16.03 21.13
CA GLU A 65 -16.40 15.79 21.30
C GLU A 65 -16.78 15.56 22.77
N TYR A 66 -15.97 14.80 23.52
CA TYR A 66 -16.18 14.61 24.96
C TYR A 66 -16.11 15.91 25.75
N ALA A 67 -15.24 16.85 25.36
CA ALA A 67 -15.18 18.18 25.97
C ALA A 67 -16.52 18.95 25.86
N LYS A 68 -17.38 18.65 24.88
CA LYS A 68 -18.68 19.31 24.75
C LYS A 68 -19.68 18.82 25.80
N ASN A 69 -19.49 17.64 26.38
CA ASN A 69 -20.40 17.03 27.35
C ASN A 69 -19.98 17.29 28.81
N GLU A 70 -20.80 18.00 29.59
CA GLU A 70 -20.51 18.34 30.99
C GLU A 70 -20.50 17.15 31.94
N SER A 71 -21.15 16.04 31.58
CA SER A 71 -21.09 14.81 32.37
C SER A 71 -19.76 14.08 32.25
N LEU A 72 -19.01 14.33 31.17
CA LEU A 72 -17.70 13.71 30.93
C LEU A 72 -16.56 14.65 31.33
N ILE A 73 -16.66 15.94 30.96
CA ILE A 73 -15.66 16.95 31.25
C ILE A 73 -16.32 18.11 32.01
N ARG A 74 -15.89 18.34 33.26
CA ARG A 74 -16.44 19.42 34.08
C ARG A 74 -16.22 20.78 33.42
N LYS A 75 -17.19 21.68 33.57
CA LYS A 75 -17.21 23.02 32.93
C LYS A 75 -15.93 23.85 33.13
N HIS A 76 -15.24 23.73 34.27
CA HIS A 76 -14.01 24.48 34.54
C HIS A 76 -12.76 23.88 33.87
N HIS A 77 -12.79 22.61 33.47
CA HIS A 77 -11.70 21.95 32.73
C HIS A 77 -11.82 22.08 31.21
N TYR A 78 -12.92 22.62 30.69
CA TYR A 78 -13.17 22.73 29.25
C TYR A 78 -12.02 23.39 28.49
N PHE A 79 -11.62 24.60 28.89
CA PHE A 79 -10.55 25.32 28.20
C PHE A 79 -9.15 24.74 28.46
N SER A 80 -8.90 24.15 29.64
CA SER A 80 -7.60 23.53 29.92
C SER A 80 -7.39 22.28 29.05
N LEU A 81 -8.42 21.43 28.93
CA LEU A 81 -8.39 20.26 28.06
C LEU A 81 -8.18 20.67 26.60
N LEU A 82 -8.99 21.58 26.07
CA LEU A 82 -8.86 22.01 24.67
C LEU A 82 -7.51 22.69 24.41
N ARG A 83 -6.93 23.39 25.39
CA ARG A 83 -5.58 23.96 25.26
C ARG A 83 -4.51 22.87 25.20
N ASN A 84 -4.65 21.81 26.00
CA ASN A 84 -3.74 20.66 25.96
C ASN A 84 -3.85 19.92 24.62
N ILE A 85 -5.07 19.71 24.10
CA ILE A 85 -5.30 19.16 22.77
C ILE A 85 -4.70 20.07 21.69
N ALA A 86 -4.85 21.39 21.80
CA ALA A 86 -4.21 22.34 20.87
C ALA A 86 -2.68 22.39 21.01
N GLY A 87 -2.14 21.90 22.13
CA GLY A 87 -0.71 21.65 22.34
C GLY A 87 -0.17 20.56 21.42
N ASN A 88 -1.01 19.62 21.02
CA ASN A 88 -0.69 18.51 20.13
C ASN A 88 -0.74 18.97 18.66
N PRO A 89 0.29 18.68 17.84
CA PRO A 89 0.29 19.04 16.42
C PRO A 89 -0.91 18.50 15.62
N LYS A 90 -1.44 17.33 15.98
CA LYS A 90 -2.65 16.74 15.35
C LYS A 90 -3.94 17.26 15.97
N GLY A 91 -3.92 17.71 17.22
CA GLY A 91 -5.08 18.29 17.91
C GLY A 91 -5.30 19.77 17.59
N PHE A 92 -4.24 20.51 17.26
CA PHE A 92 -4.32 21.93 16.95
C PHE A 92 -5.32 22.30 15.82
N PRO A 93 -5.33 21.61 14.65
CA PRO A 93 -6.35 21.85 13.63
C PRO A 93 -7.78 21.60 14.13
N LEU A 94 -7.99 20.55 14.93
CA LEU A 94 -9.32 20.19 15.47
C LEU A 94 -9.88 21.28 16.38
N VAL A 95 -9.04 21.79 17.30
CA VAL A 95 -9.45 22.84 18.24
C VAL A 95 -9.66 24.18 17.53
N THR A 96 -8.81 24.53 16.56
CA THR A 96 -9.01 25.77 15.79
C THR A 96 -10.28 25.71 14.94
N GLN A 97 -10.58 24.57 14.33
CA GLN A 97 -11.82 24.35 13.59
C GLN A 97 -13.06 24.42 14.50
N LEU A 98 -12.99 23.84 15.71
CA LEU A 98 -14.03 24.00 16.72
C LEU A 98 -14.29 25.48 17.04
N ILE A 99 -13.23 26.27 17.23
CA ILE A 99 -13.38 27.72 17.50
C ILE A 99 -14.09 28.41 16.33
N TYR A 100 -13.65 28.17 15.09
CA TYR A 100 -14.25 28.82 13.91
C TYR A 100 -15.72 28.42 13.69
N ASN A 101 -16.06 27.16 13.92
CA ASN A 101 -17.38 26.61 13.60
C ASN A 101 -18.40 26.80 14.72
N ASN A 102 -17.96 26.83 15.98
CA ASN A 102 -18.85 26.79 17.15
C ASN A 102 -18.73 28.04 18.04
N TRP A 103 -18.15 29.13 17.53
CA TRP A 103 -17.89 30.36 18.30
C TRP A 103 -19.10 30.86 19.12
N THR A 104 -20.27 30.96 18.49
CA THR A 104 -21.49 31.44 19.15
C THR A 104 -21.86 30.61 20.38
N GLU A 105 -21.71 29.29 20.29
CA GLU A 105 -22.03 28.38 21.40
C GLU A 105 -20.98 28.46 22.52
N ILE A 106 -19.71 28.56 22.16
CA ILE A 106 -18.61 28.74 23.12
C ILE A 106 -18.82 30.05 23.92
N VAL A 107 -19.14 31.15 23.24
CA VAL A 107 -19.43 32.45 23.86
C VAL A 107 -20.66 32.38 24.76
N LYS A 108 -21.73 31.73 24.30
CA LYS A 108 -22.97 31.55 25.08
C LYS A 108 -22.70 30.78 26.38
N ARG A 109 -21.87 29.73 26.33
CA ARG A 109 -21.63 28.82 27.45
C ARG A 109 -20.64 29.36 28.50
N HIS A 110 -19.60 30.08 28.06
CA HIS A 110 -18.48 30.47 28.92
C HIS A 110 -18.29 31.99 29.06
N GLY A 111 -19.05 32.79 28.32
CA GLY A 111 -18.90 34.24 28.26
C GLY A 111 -17.84 34.66 27.25
N ILE A 112 -18.10 35.80 26.59
CA ILE A 112 -17.29 36.31 25.49
C ILE A 112 -15.83 36.57 25.88
N HIS A 113 -15.58 37.10 27.08
CA HIS A 113 -14.23 37.41 27.54
C HIS A 113 -13.35 36.15 27.64
N LYS A 114 -13.83 35.10 28.34
CA LYS A 114 -13.08 33.84 28.48
C LYS A 114 -12.88 33.13 27.14
N ALA A 115 -13.89 33.17 26.27
CA ALA A 115 -13.81 32.61 24.92
C ALA A 115 -12.75 33.34 24.06
N GLU A 116 -12.68 34.68 24.13
CA GLU A 116 -11.68 35.47 23.39
C GLU A 116 -10.26 35.22 23.89
N VAL A 117 -10.05 35.14 25.21
CA VAL A 117 -8.75 34.83 25.80
C VAL A 117 -8.29 33.43 25.37
N PHE A 118 -9.18 32.44 25.43
CA PHE A 118 -8.91 31.08 24.98
C PHE A 118 -8.57 31.01 23.48
N ALA A 119 -9.40 31.60 22.62
CA ALA A 119 -9.16 31.59 21.18
C ALA A 119 -7.84 32.28 20.82
N SER A 120 -7.54 33.41 21.47
CA SER A 120 -6.27 34.12 21.27
C SER A 120 -5.06 33.26 21.67
N ALA A 121 -5.15 32.55 22.80
CA ALA A 121 -4.10 31.64 23.24
C ALA A 121 -3.87 30.50 22.23
N VAL A 122 -4.94 29.91 21.68
CA VAL A 122 -4.84 28.87 20.65
C VAL A 122 -4.26 29.45 19.35
N PHE A 123 -4.86 30.52 18.82
CA PHE A 123 -4.44 31.12 17.55
C PHE A 123 -3.00 31.62 17.55
N SER A 124 -2.44 32.02 18.69
CA SER A 124 -1.04 32.46 18.81
C SER A 124 0.00 31.44 18.33
N ARG A 125 -0.40 30.17 18.15
CA ARG A 125 0.44 29.07 17.65
C ARG A 125 0.48 28.95 16.13
N TYR A 126 -0.31 29.72 15.38
CA TYR A 126 -0.22 29.70 13.91
C TYR A 126 1.15 30.19 13.42
N GLU A 127 1.57 29.64 12.29
CA GLU A 127 2.91 29.85 11.72
C GLU A 127 2.88 30.29 10.24
N THR A 128 1.70 30.52 9.65
CA THR A 128 1.55 30.84 8.22
C THR A 128 0.80 32.15 7.96
N GLU A 129 1.14 32.82 6.85
CA GLU A 129 0.45 34.03 6.38
C GLU A 129 -1.03 33.79 6.09
N ARG A 130 -1.35 32.60 5.53
CA ARG A 130 -2.73 32.18 5.26
C ARG A 130 -3.55 32.16 6.55
N ASP A 131 -3.02 31.58 7.61
CA ASP A 131 -3.73 31.46 8.88
C ASP A 131 -3.79 32.79 9.64
N LEU A 132 -2.74 33.62 9.55
CA LEU A 132 -2.80 35.01 10.03
C LEU A 132 -3.97 35.76 9.38
N GLY A 133 -4.19 35.57 8.08
CA GLY A 133 -5.33 36.11 7.35
C GLY A 133 -6.67 35.67 7.94
N LYS A 134 -6.83 34.36 8.21
CA LYS A 134 -8.03 33.80 8.84
C LYS A 134 -8.29 34.39 10.23
N VAL A 135 -7.27 34.48 11.08
CA VAL A 135 -7.39 35.02 12.44
C VAL A 135 -7.79 36.50 12.41
N ARG A 136 -7.20 37.31 11.52
CA ARG A 136 -7.58 38.71 11.33
C ARG A 136 -9.03 38.84 10.90
N GLN A 137 -9.48 38.01 9.96
CA GLN A 137 -10.87 37.99 9.51
C GLN A 137 -11.81 37.58 10.64
N PHE A 138 -11.45 36.56 11.42
CA PHE A 138 -12.21 36.11 12.57
C PHE A 138 -12.41 37.21 13.61
N TYR A 139 -11.35 37.93 13.99
CA TYR A 139 -11.48 39.06 14.89
C TYR A 139 -12.30 40.20 14.30
N ARG A 140 -12.26 40.45 12.99
CA ARG A 140 -13.12 41.47 12.35
C ARG A 140 -14.60 41.10 12.38
N LYS A 141 -14.94 39.82 12.23
CA LYS A 141 -16.31 39.31 12.09
C LYS A 141 -17.08 39.27 13.42
N HIS A 142 -16.39 39.07 14.55
CA HIS A 142 -17.06 38.82 15.83
C HIS A 142 -17.03 40.03 16.77
N LYS A 143 -18.02 40.10 17.68
CA LYS A 143 -18.05 41.09 18.76
C LYS A 143 -16.78 40.96 19.61
N LYS A 144 -16.27 42.11 20.07
CA LYS A 144 -15.02 42.20 20.83
C LYS A 144 -15.27 42.79 22.21
N THR A 145 -14.56 42.30 23.21
CA THR A 145 -14.42 42.98 24.50
C THR A 145 -13.16 43.85 24.53
N LYS A 146 -13.22 44.95 25.29
CA LYS A 146 -12.05 45.79 25.58
C LYS A 146 -11.01 45.02 26.41
N ASP A 147 -11.48 44.22 27.37
CA ASP A 147 -10.63 43.47 28.29
C ASP A 147 -9.81 42.35 27.60
N ALA A 148 -10.22 41.87 26.43
CA ALA A 148 -9.46 40.90 25.64
C ALA A 148 -8.61 41.52 24.52
N GLU A 149 -8.53 42.86 24.43
CA GLU A 149 -7.75 43.55 23.39
C GLU A 149 -6.28 43.19 23.40
N ILE A 150 -5.68 43.16 24.60
CA ILE A 150 -4.28 42.77 24.80
C ILE A 150 -4.05 41.34 24.28
N SER A 151 -4.93 40.39 24.60
CA SER A 151 -4.81 39.00 24.14
C SER A 151 -4.86 38.87 22.62
N ARG A 152 -5.73 39.63 21.93
CA ARG A 152 -5.82 39.61 20.46
C ARG A 152 -4.57 40.17 19.81
N THR A 153 -4.04 41.26 20.34
CA THR A 153 -2.81 41.90 19.86
C THR A 153 -1.62 40.95 20.01
N HIS A 154 -1.41 40.39 21.21
CA HIS A 154 -0.36 39.40 21.45
C HIS A 154 -0.48 38.17 20.55
N ALA A 155 -1.71 37.67 20.29
CA ALA A 155 -1.89 36.56 19.39
C ALA A 155 -1.42 36.88 17.96
N ILE A 156 -1.76 38.07 17.44
CA ILE A 156 -1.30 38.50 16.10
C ILE A 156 0.22 38.68 16.07
N GLU A 157 0.80 39.30 17.09
CA GLU A 157 2.24 39.51 17.21
C GLU A 157 3.00 38.19 17.25
N ASN A 158 2.56 37.23 18.07
CA ASN A 158 3.14 35.89 18.15
C ASN A 158 3.09 35.15 16.81
N ILE A 159 1.97 35.23 16.07
CA ILE A 159 1.88 34.59 14.75
C ILE A 159 2.89 35.22 13.79
N LEU A 160 3.02 36.55 13.79
CA LEU A 160 4.00 37.27 12.96
C LEU A 160 5.45 36.92 13.35
N GLU A 161 5.72 36.70 14.64
CA GLU A 161 7.01 36.25 15.13
C GLU A 161 7.30 34.81 14.71
N ASN A 162 6.33 33.90 14.83
CA ASN A 162 6.45 32.51 14.35
C ASN A 162 6.75 32.48 12.85
N ILE A 163 6.01 33.23 12.03
CA ILE A 163 6.26 33.34 10.57
C ILE A 163 7.70 33.81 10.31
N ARG A 164 8.15 34.86 11.00
CA ARG A 164 9.51 35.39 10.87
C ARG A 164 10.57 34.37 11.32
N TRP A 165 10.34 33.68 12.43
CA TRP A 165 11.24 32.67 12.97
C TRP A 165 11.37 31.50 12.00
N HIS A 166 10.24 30.97 11.49
CA HIS A 166 10.25 29.89 10.50
C HIS A 166 10.98 30.30 9.22
N LYS A 167 10.70 31.49 8.68
CA LYS A 167 11.38 32.00 7.47
C LYS A 167 12.89 32.13 7.67
N LYS A 168 13.34 32.47 8.88
CA LYS A 168 14.77 32.68 9.19
C LYS A 168 15.51 31.39 9.56
N HIS A 169 14.87 30.47 10.27
CA HIS A 169 15.55 29.36 10.94
C HIS A 169 15.23 27.97 10.39
N LYS A 170 14.10 27.77 9.70
CA LYS A 170 13.63 26.45 9.27
C LYS A 170 14.68 25.70 8.43
N ASP A 171 15.25 26.36 7.43
CA ASP A 171 16.23 25.72 6.54
C ASP A 171 17.57 25.46 7.24
N SER A 172 18.04 26.39 8.08
CA SER A 172 19.27 26.21 8.86
C SER A 172 19.15 25.06 9.86
N ILE A 173 18.02 24.94 10.56
CA ILE A 173 17.76 23.82 11.48
C ILE A 173 17.64 22.52 10.71
N LYS A 174 16.95 22.52 9.56
CA LYS A 174 16.85 21.34 8.69
C LYS A 174 18.23 20.85 8.23
N ILE A 175 19.10 21.78 7.81
CA ILE A 175 20.49 21.46 7.44
C ILE A 175 21.30 21.00 8.65
N TRP A 176 21.17 21.66 9.80
CA TRP A 176 21.88 21.29 11.03
C TRP A 176 21.49 19.88 11.48
N MET A 177 20.19 19.57 11.54
CA MET A 177 19.72 18.22 11.86
C MET A 177 20.28 17.22 10.85
N ALA A 178 20.17 17.48 9.55
CA ALA A 178 20.70 16.59 8.52
C ALA A 178 22.22 16.33 8.64
N LYS A 179 23.00 17.29 9.16
CA LYS A 179 24.45 17.16 9.38
C LYS A 179 24.82 16.53 10.72
N ASN A 180 23.98 16.65 11.75
CA ASN A 180 24.32 16.29 13.13
C ASN A 180 23.53 15.08 13.67
N THR A 181 22.59 14.53 12.90
CA THR A 181 21.94 13.25 13.24
C THR A 181 22.35 12.18 12.23
N TYR A 182 23.06 11.14 12.69
CA TYR A 182 23.31 9.95 11.88
C TYR A 182 22.04 9.12 11.79
N MET A 183 21.33 9.25 10.67
CA MET A 183 20.04 8.59 10.44
C MET A 183 19.87 8.26 8.95
N PRO A 184 20.71 7.37 8.38
CA PRO A 184 20.68 7.05 6.96
C PRO A 184 19.32 6.50 6.49
N TRP A 185 18.53 5.93 7.40
CA TRP A 185 17.18 5.41 7.17
C TRP A 185 16.06 6.46 7.18
N ASN A 186 16.36 7.76 7.18
CA ASN A 186 15.34 8.80 7.06
C ASN A 186 14.75 8.93 5.63
N ARG A 187 15.43 8.35 4.62
CA ARG A 187 14.89 8.23 3.25
C ARG A 187 13.91 7.06 3.17
N ILE A 188 12.87 7.20 2.35
CA ILE A 188 11.82 6.17 2.20
C ILE A 188 12.32 4.96 1.42
N ARG A 189 13.23 5.15 0.46
CA ARG A 189 13.77 4.08 -0.38
C ARG A 189 14.90 3.33 0.33
N LEU A 190 14.93 2.02 0.14
CA LEU A 190 16.03 1.17 0.60
C LEU A 190 17.36 1.50 -0.12
N PRO A 191 18.50 1.33 0.56
CA PRO A 191 19.82 1.48 -0.06
C PRO A 191 20.06 0.40 -1.13
N ARG A 192 20.70 0.78 -2.24
CA ARG A 192 20.96 -0.14 -3.39
C ARG A 192 22.24 -0.97 -3.28
N HIS A 193 22.94 -0.90 -2.15
CA HIS A 193 24.18 -1.64 -1.95
C HIS A 193 23.99 -2.93 -1.13
N ILE A 194 22.75 -3.25 -0.76
CA ILE A 194 22.37 -4.52 -0.13
C ILE A 194 21.29 -5.12 -1.02
N ILE A 195 21.62 -6.20 -1.72
CA ILE A 195 20.79 -6.77 -2.78
C ILE A 195 20.33 -8.16 -2.35
N PRO A 196 19.03 -8.43 -2.21
CA PRO A 196 18.53 -9.77 -1.91
C PRO A 196 18.65 -10.68 -3.15
N ASN A 197 19.08 -11.92 -2.94
CA ASN A 197 19.17 -12.92 -4.01
C ASN A 197 18.15 -14.05 -3.84
N HIS A 198 17.96 -14.50 -2.59
CA HIS A 198 17.15 -15.67 -2.27
C HIS A 198 16.50 -15.53 -0.90
N TYR A 199 15.24 -15.97 -0.79
CA TYR A 199 14.46 -16.06 0.43
C TYR A 199 14.09 -17.52 0.70
N ASN A 200 14.46 -18.03 1.87
CA ASN A 200 13.84 -19.23 2.44
C ASN A 200 12.80 -18.77 3.46
N LEU A 201 11.53 -18.82 3.09
CA LEU A 201 10.43 -18.28 3.88
C LEU A 201 9.56 -19.43 4.41
N LYS A 202 9.45 -19.52 5.72
CA LYS A 202 8.54 -20.44 6.40
C LYS A 202 7.43 -19.66 7.10
N LEU A 203 6.18 -19.95 6.76
CA LEU A 203 5.00 -19.34 7.35
C LEU A 203 4.15 -20.41 8.04
N MET A 204 3.68 -20.10 9.25
CA MET A 204 2.78 -20.94 10.02
C MET A 204 1.58 -20.10 10.46
N PRO A 205 0.57 -19.95 9.60
CA PRO A 205 -0.64 -19.24 9.96
C PRO A 205 -1.55 -20.07 10.87
N ASP A 206 -2.21 -19.38 11.80
CA ASP A 206 -3.21 -19.91 12.72
C ASP A 206 -4.57 -19.27 12.41
N ILE A 207 -5.40 -20.01 11.66
CA ILE A 207 -6.75 -19.59 11.24
C ILE A 207 -7.64 -19.29 12.44
N THR A 208 -7.51 -20.07 13.52
CA THR A 208 -8.38 -20.00 14.69
C THR A 208 -8.15 -18.70 15.43
N HIS A 209 -6.89 -18.40 15.73
CA HIS A 209 -6.49 -17.22 16.52
C HIS A 209 -6.26 -15.96 15.66
N SER A 210 -6.34 -16.07 14.33
CA SER A 210 -6.06 -14.98 13.39
C SER A 210 -4.66 -14.38 13.55
N THR A 211 -3.67 -15.25 13.72
CA THR A 211 -2.26 -14.90 13.91
C THR A 211 -1.38 -15.73 12.99
N PHE A 212 -0.13 -15.35 12.83
CA PHE A 212 0.87 -16.21 12.19
C PHE A 212 2.22 -16.07 12.87
N ARG A 213 3.03 -17.13 12.73
CA ARG A 213 4.46 -17.11 13.03
C ARG A 213 5.21 -17.35 11.74
N GLY A 214 6.41 -16.79 11.64
CA GLY A 214 7.25 -17.03 10.48
C GLY A 214 8.73 -16.96 10.81
N GLU A 215 9.49 -17.56 9.92
CA GLU A 215 10.94 -17.56 9.90
C GLU A 215 11.37 -17.25 8.47
N VAL A 216 12.30 -16.32 8.32
CA VAL A 216 12.85 -15.98 7.01
C VAL A 216 14.37 -15.98 7.09
N GLU A 217 15.01 -16.64 6.12
CA GLU A 217 16.43 -16.51 5.85
C GLU A 217 16.60 -15.84 4.48
N ILE A 218 17.30 -14.72 4.44
CA ILE A 218 17.48 -13.91 3.24
C ILE A 218 18.96 -13.88 2.91
N GLU A 219 19.34 -14.46 1.76
CA GLU A 219 20.66 -14.27 1.20
C GLU A 219 20.75 -12.86 0.60
N VAL A 220 21.70 -12.07 1.09
CA VAL A 220 21.94 -10.70 0.64
C VAL A 220 23.39 -10.52 0.20
N ASN A 221 23.58 -9.84 -0.92
CA ASN A 221 24.89 -9.41 -1.42
C ASN A 221 25.14 -7.95 -1.05
N VAL A 222 26.16 -7.72 -0.23
CA VAL A 222 26.61 -6.39 0.19
C VAL A 222 27.70 -5.92 -0.79
N THR A 223 27.39 -4.91 -1.59
CA THR A 223 28.27 -4.41 -2.67
C THR A 223 29.06 -3.16 -2.28
N LYS A 224 28.83 -2.64 -1.07
CA LYS A 224 29.57 -1.53 -0.48
C LYS A 224 29.62 -1.71 1.03
N GLU A 225 30.76 -1.37 1.63
CA GLU A 225 30.92 -1.34 3.09
C GLU A 225 29.83 -0.49 3.77
N THR A 226 29.23 -1.03 4.83
CA THR A 226 28.11 -0.40 5.55
C THR A 226 28.05 -0.83 7.01
N ASP A 227 27.73 0.09 7.91
CA ASP A 227 27.52 -0.13 9.35
C ASP A 227 26.04 -0.37 9.72
N TYR A 228 25.15 -0.40 8.72
CA TYR A 228 23.74 -0.71 8.92
C TYR A 228 23.13 -1.49 7.76
N MET A 229 22.00 -2.15 8.03
CA MET A 229 21.12 -2.78 7.05
C MET A 229 19.68 -2.38 7.35
N LEU A 230 18.93 -2.07 6.28
CA LEU A 230 17.51 -1.72 6.35
C LEU A 230 16.71 -2.77 5.61
N ILE A 231 15.59 -3.16 6.20
CA ILE A 231 14.62 -4.07 5.60
C ILE A 231 13.22 -3.56 5.92
N HIS A 232 12.25 -3.76 5.03
CA HIS A 232 10.87 -3.35 5.31
C HIS A 232 10.19 -4.31 6.29
N GLU A 233 9.45 -3.75 7.23
CA GLU A 233 8.63 -4.45 8.22
C GLU A 233 7.49 -3.52 8.65
N SER A 234 6.26 -4.04 8.75
CA SER A 234 5.13 -3.29 9.29
C SER A 234 4.26 -4.15 10.21
N SER A 235 4.18 -3.75 11.48
CA SER A 235 3.30 -4.35 12.49
C SER A 235 3.59 -5.83 12.82
N LEU A 236 4.80 -6.30 12.55
CA LEU A 236 5.35 -7.57 12.99
C LEU A 236 6.04 -7.41 14.34
N LYS A 237 5.98 -8.47 15.14
CA LYS A 237 6.81 -8.64 16.33
C LYS A 237 8.02 -9.48 15.95
N ILE A 238 9.17 -8.84 15.75
CA ILE A 238 10.44 -9.52 15.50
C ILE A 238 11.00 -10.03 16.84
N GLN A 239 11.13 -11.36 16.99
CA GLN A 239 11.72 -11.96 18.19
C GLN A 239 13.24 -12.13 18.09
N ARG A 240 13.77 -12.33 16.88
CA ARG A 240 15.20 -12.61 16.65
C ARG A 240 15.65 -12.02 15.33
N THR A 241 16.85 -11.46 15.30
CA THR A 241 17.54 -10.98 14.10
C THR A 241 18.99 -11.41 14.19
N GLU A 242 19.47 -12.13 13.20
CA GLU A 242 20.84 -12.64 13.14
C GLU A 242 21.39 -12.47 11.74
N LEU A 243 22.67 -12.15 11.65
CA LEU A 243 23.38 -12.06 10.38
C LEU A 243 24.59 -12.98 10.44
N ARG A 244 24.79 -13.74 9.36
CA ARG A 244 25.95 -14.63 9.19
C ARG A 244 26.65 -14.34 7.88
N ASN A 245 27.97 -14.21 7.89
CA ASN A 245 28.78 -14.16 6.68
C ASN A 245 28.87 -15.56 6.06
N MET A 246 28.60 -15.69 4.76
CA MET A 246 28.58 -16.99 4.08
C MET A 246 29.98 -17.53 3.73
N GLU A 247 30.96 -16.66 3.55
CA GLU A 247 32.33 -17.06 3.19
C GLU A 247 33.06 -17.71 4.37
N PHE A 248 32.95 -17.10 5.56
CA PHE A 248 33.62 -17.58 6.77
C PHE A 248 32.70 -18.40 7.69
N ASN A 249 31.39 -18.43 7.39
CA ASN A 249 30.36 -19.04 8.24
C ASN A 249 30.32 -18.42 9.66
N GLU A 250 30.69 -17.15 9.78
CA GLU A 250 30.81 -16.42 11.04
C GLU A 250 29.57 -15.58 11.33
N SER A 251 29.15 -15.56 12.60
CA SER A 251 28.07 -14.68 13.06
C SER A 251 28.58 -13.25 13.18
N ILE A 252 27.82 -12.30 12.63
CA ILE A 252 28.12 -10.89 12.73
C ILE A 252 27.48 -10.30 13.98
N SER A 253 28.26 -9.51 14.73
CA SER A 253 27.77 -8.80 15.91
C SER A 253 26.84 -7.65 15.51
N ILE A 254 25.58 -7.75 15.94
CA ILE A 254 24.57 -6.69 15.83
C ILE A 254 24.62 -5.87 17.13
N ASP A 255 24.85 -4.57 16.98
CA ASP A 255 24.84 -3.60 18.08
C ASP A 255 23.40 -3.33 18.53
N GLU A 256 22.55 -2.92 17.57
CA GLU A 256 21.14 -2.62 17.82
C GLU A 256 20.26 -3.10 16.65
N ALA A 257 19.06 -3.58 16.98
CA ALA A 257 18.03 -3.88 15.99
C ALA A 257 16.67 -3.37 16.50
N TYR A 258 16.01 -2.48 15.75
CA TYR A 258 14.77 -1.84 16.20
C TYR A 258 13.88 -1.35 15.05
N PRO A 259 12.56 -1.15 15.30
CA PRO A 259 11.65 -0.68 14.26
C PRO A 259 11.75 0.84 14.10
N PHE A 260 11.93 1.30 12.86
CA PHE A 260 11.75 2.68 12.45
C PHE A 260 10.41 2.84 11.72
N ARG A 261 9.34 2.98 12.52
CA ARG A 261 7.94 2.95 12.08
C ARG A 261 7.58 3.97 11.00
N ARG A 262 8.24 5.12 10.95
CA ARG A 262 7.92 6.19 9.97
C ARG A 262 8.05 5.71 8.52
N ASN A 263 9.06 4.89 8.23
CA ASN A 263 9.33 4.38 6.89
C ASN A 263 9.06 2.86 6.79
N HIS A 264 8.42 2.26 7.80
CA HIS A 264 8.22 0.81 7.90
C HIS A 264 9.53 0.03 7.74
N PHE A 265 10.60 0.47 8.41
CA PHE A 265 11.88 -0.25 8.41
C PHE A 265 12.11 -0.98 9.72
N TRP A 266 12.77 -2.12 9.64
CA TRP A 266 13.58 -2.67 10.71
C TRP A 266 15.03 -2.26 10.47
N VAL A 267 15.60 -1.48 11.40
CA VAL A 267 16.97 -0.99 11.34
C VAL A 267 17.87 -1.98 12.06
N ILE A 268 18.92 -2.44 11.40
CA ILE A 268 19.96 -3.30 11.97
C ILE A 268 21.26 -2.52 11.92
N ARG A 269 21.86 -2.23 13.08
CA ARG A 269 23.17 -1.60 13.20
C ARG A 269 24.19 -2.63 13.64
N PHE A 270 25.37 -2.56 13.04
CA PHE A 270 26.46 -3.49 13.33
C PHE A 270 27.50 -2.82 14.24
N SER A 271 28.11 -3.61 15.11
CA SER A 271 29.19 -3.15 15.99
C SER A 271 30.43 -2.74 15.18
N GLU A 272 30.63 -3.40 14.04
CA GLU A 272 31.68 -3.14 13.06
C GLU A 272 31.06 -3.08 11.66
N ALA A 273 31.62 -2.26 10.77
CA ALA A 273 31.10 -2.14 9.42
C ALA A 273 31.23 -3.47 8.66
N LEU A 274 30.15 -3.87 7.97
CA LEU A 274 30.15 -5.03 7.10
C LEU A 274 31.07 -4.80 5.91
N SER A 275 31.98 -5.73 5.66
CA SER A 275 32.71 -5.78 4.40
C SER A 275 31.78 -6.20 3.25
N MET A 276 32.19 -5.91 2.02
CA MET A 276 31.52 -6.45 0.84
C MET A 276 31.53 -7.99 0.89
N GLY A 277 30.45 -8.62 0.46
CA GLY A 277 30.31 -10.08 0.51
C GLY A 277 28.87 -10.56 0.59
N VAL A 278 28.70 -11.88 0.66
CA VAL A 278 27.39 -12.52 0.77
C VAL A 278 27.11 -12.89 2.23
N TYR A 279 25.91 -12.53 2.69
CA TYR A 279 25.45 -12.77 4.05
C TYR A 279 24.08 -13.43 4.03
N VAL A 280 23.73 -14.11 5.12
CA VAL A 280 22.37 -14.60 5.37
C VAL A 280 21.80 -13.89 6.60
N LEU A 281 20.73 -13.13 6.36
CA LEU A 281 19.92 -12.50 7.40
C LEU A 281 18.81 -13.45 7.82
N LYS A 282 18.84 -13.92 9.07
CA LYS A 282 17.81 -14.76 9.65
C LYS A 282 16.93 -13.94 10.60
N MET A 283 15.63 -14.00 10.41
CA MET A 283 14.66 -13.32 11.27
C MET A 283 13.52 -14.25 11.68
N ILE A 284 13.19 -14.23 12.96
CA ILE A 284 12.02 -14.92 13.52
C ILE A 284 11.01 -13.85 13.92
N PHE A 285 9.77 -14.01 13.45
CA PHE A 285 8.73 -13.00 13.62
C PHE A 285 7.36 -13.64 13.89
N SER A 286 6.44 -12.82 14.40
CA SER A 286 5.01 -13.14 14.44
C SER A 286 4.17 -11.93 14.10
N GLY A 287 3.00 -12.15 13.53
CA GLY A 287 2.04 -11.09 13.20
C GLY A 287 0.60 -11.52 13.42
N LYS A 288 -0.32 -10.59 13.16
CA LYS A 288 -1.77 -10.80 13.19
C LYS A 288 -2.32 -10.67 11.78
N PHE A 289 -3.40 -11.36 11.47
CA PHE A 289 -4.10 -11.13 10.21
C PHE A 289 -4.68 -9.73 10.19
N VAL A 290 -4.66 -9.12 9.02
CA VAL A 290 -5.32 -7.84 8.78
C VAL A 290 -6.80 -8.06 8.44
N HIS A 291 -7.60 -7.01 8.60
CA HIS A 291 -9.05 -7.05 8.31
C HIS A 291 -9.42 -6.35 7.00
N ASP A 292 -8.52 -5.52 6.46
CA ASP A 292 -8.73 -4.72 5.24
C ASP A 292 -8.34 -5.44 3.95
N GLY A 293 -7.87 -6.69 4.05
CA GLY A 293 -7.42 -7.50 2.91
C GLY A 293 -5.93 -7.39 2.60
N ASN A 294 -5.25 -6.32 3.03
CA ASN A 294 -3.92 -5.91 2.59
C ASN A 294 -2.80 -6.52 3.46
N GLY A 295 -2.29 -7.68 3.06
CA GLY A 295 -1.38 -8.52 3.81
C GLY A 295 -1.89 -9.97 3.85
N MET A 296 -1.83 -10.62 5.01
CA MET A 296 -2.44 -11.94 5.22
C MET A 296 -3.79 -11.78 5.91
N THR A 297 -4.85 -12.32 5.30
CA THR A 297 -6.24 -12.12 5.74
C THR A 297 -6.97 -13.46 5.88
N ARG A 298 -7.81 -13.58 6.92
CA ARG A 298 -8.75 -14.69 7.07
C ARG A 298 -10.08 -14.36 6.39
N TYR A 299 -10.41 -15.12 5.36
CA TYR A 299 -11.69 -15.08 4.67
C TYR A 299 -12.61 -16.18 5.19
N HIS A 300 -13.89 -16.10 4.84
CA HIS A 300 -14.87 -17.13 5.17
C HIS A 300 -15.96 -17.22 4.10
N TYR A 301 -16.63 -18.37 4.07
CA TYR A 301 -17.83 -18.58 3.27
C TYR A 301 -18.81 -19.49 4.00
N ILE A 302 -20.04 -19.52 3.50
CA ILE A 302 -21.08 -20.44 3.96
C ILE A 302 -21.29 -21.45 2.85
N HIS A 303 -21.01 -22.72 3.13
CA HIS A 303 -21.22 -23.81 2.18
C HIS A 303 -22.71 -23.92 1.86
N ARG A 304 -23.09 -23.88 0.57
CA ARG A 304 -24.49 -23.80 0.13
C ARG A 304 -25.31 -25.02 0.53
N GLU A 305 -24.70 -26.21 0.56
CA GLU A 305 -25.40 -27.45 0.92
C GLU A 305 -25.42 -27.68 2.44
N THR A 306 -24.26 -27.85 3.08
CA THR A 306 -24.15 -28.13 4.53
C THR A 306 -24.51 -26.95 5.43
N LYS A 307 -24.53 -25.71 4.90
CA LYS A 307 -24.71 -24.45 5.64
C LYS A 307 -23.61 -24.14 6.66
N GLU A 308 -22.52 -24.88 6.64
CA GLU A 308 -21.38 -24.66 7.53
C GLU A 308 -20.62 -23.39 7.16
N LYS A 309 -20.21 -22.62 8.18
CA LYS A 309 -19.27 -21.51 8.00
C LYS A 309 -17.85 -22.06 7.99
N ARG A 310 -17.16 -21.88 6.87
CA ARG A 310 -15.78 -22.35 6.67
C ARG A 310 -14.83 -21.18 6.50
N TYR A 311 -13.56 -21.41 6.82
CA TYR A 311 -12.51 -20.38 6.86
C TYR A 311 -11.36 -20.77 5.97
N LEU A 312 -10.74 -19.76 5.39
CA LEU A 312 -9.52 -19.86 4.60
C LEU A 312 -8.61 -18.65 4.87
N ILE A 313 -7.36 -18.75 4.46
CA ILE A 313 -6.41 -17.64 4.43
C ILE A 313 -6.02 -17.37 2.99
N ALA A 314 -5.88 -16.09 2.66
CA ALA A 314 -5.21 -15.66 1.45
C ALA A 314 -4.39 -14.40 1.70
N THR A 315 -3.43 -14.15 0.82
CA THR A 315 -2.57 -12.97 0.84
C THR A 315 -2.90 -12.01 -0.29
N GLN A 316 -2.73 -10.71 -0.06
CA GLN A 316 -2.71 -9.65 -1.07
C GLN A 316 -1.57 -8.69 -0.69
N PHE A 317 -0.50 -8.63 -1.47
CA PHE A 317 0.70 -7.86 -1.11
C PHE A 317 0.91 -6.60 -1.94
N GLU A 318 0.30 -6.50 -3.11
CA GLU A 318 0.43 -5.30 -3.91
C GLU A 318 -0.29 -4.10 -3.26
N PRO A 319 0.37 -2.93 -3.16
CA PRO A 319 1.73 -2.63 -3.64
C PRO A 319 2.84 -2.87 -2.61
N THR A 320 2.57 -2.70 -1.31
CA THR A 320 3.62 -2.62 -0.28
C THR A 320 3.31 -3.40 0.99
N ASP A 321 2.52 -4.45 0.87
CA ASP A 321 1.95 -5.18 2.00
C ASP A 321 2.61 -6.53 2.28
N ALA A 322 3.58 -6.96 1.47
CA ALA A 322 4.42 -8.12 1.81
C ALA A 322 5.15 -7.90 3.15
N ARG A 323 5.58 -6.66 3.41
CA ARG A 323 6.23 -6.24 4.68
C ARG A 323 5.34 -6.39 5.92
N LYS A 324 4.02 -6.54 5.76
CA LYS A 324 3.08 -6.82 6.87
C LYS A 324 3.05 -8.30 7.23
N VAL A 325 3.63 -9.16 6.41
CA VAL A 325 3.59 -10.62 6.58
C VAL A 325 4.97 -11.18 6.85
N PHE A 326 6.02 -10.68 6.21
CA PHE A 326 7.40 -11.08 6.51
C PHE A 326 8.35 -9.90 6.28
N PRO A 327 9.44 -9.77 7.06
CA PRO A 327 10.45 -8.77 6.78
C PRO A 327 11.10 -9.02 5.43
N CYS A 328 11.11 -8.02 4.54
CA CYS A 328 11.65 -8.17 3.19
C CYS A 328 12.12 -6.85 2.58
N PHE A 329 12.90 -6.95 1.50
CA PHE A 329 13.27 -5.81 0.67
C PHE A 329 12.10 -5.45 -0.24
N ASP A 330 11.05 -4.89 0.36
CA ASP A 330 9.72 -4.73 -0.26
C ASP A 330 9.64 -3.57 -1.28
N GLU A 331 10.43 -3.68 -2.34
CA GLU A 331 10.41 -2.79 -3.50
C GLU A 331 10.50 -3.63 -4.79
N PRO A 332 9.77 -3.26 -5.86
CA PRO A 332 9.60 -4.12 -7.03
C PRO A 332 10.90 -4.38 -7.80
N ASP A 333 11.92 -3.52 -7.71
CA ASP A 333 13.23 -3.71 -8.35
C ASP A 333 14.22 -4.56 -7.57
N MET A 334 13.83 -5.04 -6.39
CA MET A 334 14.66 -5.92 -5.55
C MET A 334 14.21 -7.37 -5.68
N LYS A 335 14.10 -7.85 -6.93
CA LYS A 335 13.69 -9.23 -7.26
C LYS A 335 14.63 -10.25 -6.64
N ALA A 336 14.05 -11.35 -6.17
CA ALA A 336 14.78 -12.48 -5.62
C ALA A 336 14.03 -13.79 -5.90
N LYS A 337 14.70 -14.91 -5.65
CA LYS A 337 14.03 -16.22 -5.66
C LYS A 337 13.40 -16.51 -4.29
N PHE A 338 12.32 -17.28 -4.27
CA PHE A 338 11.61 -17.66 -3.06
C PHE A 338 11.45 -19.18 -2.98
N LYS A 339 11.94 -19.76 -1.89
CA LYS A 339 11.59 -21.11 -1.43
C LYS A 339 10.60 -20.98 -0.29
N LEU A 340 9.33 -21.29 -0.56
CA LEU A 340 8.25 -21.14 0.42
C LEU A 340 7.92 -22.47 1.10
N THR A 341 7.73 -22.42 2.41
CA THR A 341 7.19 -23.51 3.22
C THR A 341 6.00 -23.00 4.03
N ILE A 342 4.86 -23.68 3.94
CA ILE A 342 3.65 -23.33 4.70
C ILE A 342 3.30 -24.48 5.63
N VAL A 343 3.25 -24.20 6.94
CA VAL A 343 2.79 -25.13 7.96
C VAL A 343 1.31 -24.85 8.27
N HIS A 344 0.46 -25.84 8.05
CA HIS A 344 -1.00 -25.70 8.22
C HIS A 344 -1.64 -26.99 8.73
N ASP A 345 -2.91 -26.91 9.13
CA ASP A 345 -3.69 -28.10 9.51
C ASP A 345 -3.87 -29.01 8.28
N GLY A 346 -3.65 -30.31 8.47
CA GLY A 346 -3.64 -31.33 7.42
C GLY A 346 -4.96 -31.49 6.66
N LYS A 347 -6.08 -31.01 7.22
CA LYS A 347 -7.38 -30.98 6.54
C LYS A 347 -7.49 -29.88 5.47
N TYR A 348 -6.61 -28.89 5.50
CA TYR A 348 -6.54 -27.85 4.48
C TYR A 348 -5.51 -28.19 3.41
N THR A 349 -5.71 -27.62 2.23
CA THR A 349 -4.76 -27.57 1.13
C THR A 349 -4.05 -26.21 1.14
N SER A 350 -2.76 -26.20 0.84
CA SER A 350 -1.98 -24.99 0.66
C SER A 350 -1.64 -24.78 -0.82
N VAL A 351 -1.83 -23.56 -1.31
CA VAL A 351 -1.52 -23.16 -2.70
C VAL A 351 -0.57 -21.96 -2.65
N SER A 352 0.49 -21.99 -3.47
CA SER A 352 1.49 -20.93 -3.60
C SER A 352 2.05 -20.87 -5.02
N ASN A 353 2.93 -19.91 -5.31
CA ASN A 353 3.46 -19.56 -6.63
C ASN A 353 3.96 -20.77 -7.44
N MET A 354 4.72 -21.66 -6.79
CA MET A 354 5.35 -22.82 -7.41
C MET A 354 4.60 -24.12 -7.08
N PRO A 355 4.86 -25.23 -7.79
CA PRO A 355 4.30 -26.54 -7.44
C PRO A 355 4.74 -27.00 -6.04
N GLU A 356 3.91 -27.85 -5.42
CA GLU A 356 4.29 -28.60 -4.23
C GLU A 356 5.42 -29.58 -4.58
N GLU A 357 6.51 -29.49 -3.82
CA GLU A 357 7.69 -30.36 -3.95
C GLU A 357 7.65 -31.50 -2.92
N ALA A 358 7.21 -31.19 -1.70
CA ALA A 358 7.08 -32.17 -0.63
C ALA A 358 5.99 -31.75 0.36
N ARG A 359 5.37 -32.75 1.00
CA ARG A 359 4.42 -32.57 2.09
C ARG A 359 4.72 -33.55 3.22
N ASN A 360 5.09 -33.00 4.37
CA ASN A 360 5.56 -33.77 5.52
C ASN A 360 4.58 -33.63 6.69
N ASN A 361 4.22 -34.75 7.34
CA ASN A 361 3.45 -34.69 8.59
C ASN A 361 4.39 -34.25 9.73
N LEU A 362 4.09 -33.12 10.39
CA LEU A 362 4.84 -32.67 11.56
C LEU A 362 4.32 -33.33 12.84
N ASN A 363 3.01 -33.57 12.91
CA ASN A 363 2.31 -34.29 13.97
C ASN A 363 0.91 -34.71 13.46
N ASP A 364 0.05 -35.20 14.35
CA ASP A 364 -1.29 -35.71 14.01
C ASP A 364 -2.22 -34.66 13.38
N SER A 365 -1.95 -33.36 13.55
CA SER A 365 -2.82 -32.28 13.03
C SER A 365 -2.14 -31.36 12.02
N LEU A 366 -0.83 -31.14 12.12
CA LEU A 366 -0.10 -30.20 11.28
C LEU A 366 0.73 -30.90 10.20
N VAL A 367 0.67 -30.35 9.00
CA VAL A 367 1.52 -30.70 7.86
C VAL A 367 2.38 -29.51 7.47
N GLU A 368 3.55 -29.81 6.94
CA GLU A 368 4.46 -28.86 6.31
C GLU A 368 4.45 -29.09 4.81
N THR A 369 3.97 -28.11 4.05
CA THR A 369 3.94 -28.13 2.60
C THR A 369 5.07 -27.25 2.06
N ILE A 370 6.01 -27.88 1.35
CA ILE A 370 7.21 -27.26 0.80
C ILE A 370 7.00 -27.09 -0.70
N PHE A 371 7.14 -25.86 -1.20
CA PHE A 371 7.02 -25.54 -2.61
C PHE A 371 8.39 -25.50 -3.29
N SER A 372 8.44 -25.70 -4.60
CA SER A 372 9.69 -25.52 -5.36
C SER A 372 10.17 -24.06 -5.35
N GLU A 373 11.47 -23.86 -5.57
CA GLU A 373 12.07 -22.53 -5.66
C GLU A 373 11.49 -21.76 -6.86
N SER A 374 11.13 -20.49 -6.65
CA SER A 374 10.64 -19.62 -7.72
C SER A 374 11.76 -19.11 -8.63
N VAL A 375 11.37 -18.66 -9.82
CA VAL A 375 12.18 -17.72 -10.60
C VAL A 375 12.35 -16.38 -9.85
N PRO A 376 13.32 -15.52 -10.23
CA PRO A 376 13.43 -14.19 -9.64
C PRO A 376 12.15 -13.36 -9.85
N MET A 377 11.54 -12.92 -8.77
CA MET A 377 10.30 -12.14 -8.79
C MET A 377 10.25 -11.11 -7.66
N SER A 378 9.33 -10.17 -7.76
CA SER A 378 9.13 -9.11 -6.77
C SER A 378 8.38 -9.63 -5.55
N THR A 379 8.62 -9.03 -4.37
CA THR A 379 7.99 -9.43 -3.09
C THR A 379 6.46 -9.39 -3.13
N TYR A 380 5.87 -8.43 -3.85
CA TYR A 380 4.41 -8.28 -3.94
C TYR A 380 3.71 -9.44 -4.66
N LEU A 381 4.47 -10.27 -5.40
CA LEU A 381 3.95 -11.44 -6.12
C LEU A 381 3.96 -12.72 -5.30
N VAL A 382 4.58 -12.74 -4.10
CA VAL A 382 4.53 -13.92 -3.23
C VAL A 382 3.09 -14.20 -2.80
N CYS A 383 2.66 -15.45 -2.87
CA CYS A 383 1.30 -15.86 -2.57
C CYS A 383 1.24 -17.01 -1.57
N CYS A 384 0.33 -16.91 -0.60
CA CYS A 384 -0.01 -17.96 0.34
C CYS A 384 -1.53 -18.06 0.45
N VAL A 385 -2.09 -19.19 0.04
CA VAL A 385 -3.49 -19.55 0.27
C VAL A 385 -3.55 -20.86 1.05
N VAL A 386 -4.35 -20.89 2.12
CA VAL A 386 -4.66 -22.11 2.88
C VAL A 386 -6.18 -22.24 2.96
N CYS A 387 -6.74 -23.26 2.31
CA CYS A 387 -8.18 -23.41 2.11
C CYS A 387 -8.61 -24.88 2.02
N ASP A 388 -9.90 -25.15 2.09
CA ASP A 388 -10.50 -26.49 1.92
C ASP A 388 -11.16 -26.64 0.55
N PHE A 389 -10.65 -25.92 -0.45
CA PHE A 389 -11.23 -25.89 -1.79
C PHE A 389 -10.93 -27.17 -2.57
N GLU A 390 -11.85 -27.49 -3.49
CA GLU A 390 -11.61 -28.44 -4.57
C GLU A 390 -11.06 -27.70 -5.80
N TYR A 391 -10.57 -28.44 -6.79
CA TYR A 391 -10.12 -27.86 -8.04
C TYR A 391 -10.53 -28.68 -9.26
N LEU A 392 -10.75 -27.97 -10.37
CA LEU A 392 -10.74 -28.53 -11.71
C LEU A 392 -9.33 -28.39 -12.29
N GLU A 393 -8.91 -29.33 -13.13
CA GLU A 393 -7.57 -29.34 -13.75
C GLU A 393 -7.68 -29.53 -15.26
N ALA A 394 -6.88 -28.76 -16.00
CA ALA A 394 -6.59 -28.93 -17.41
C ALA A 394 -5.07 -29.01 -17.62
N GLU A 395 -4.66 -29.62 -18.74
CA GLU A 395 -3.26 -29.64 -19.16
C GLU A 395 -3.05 -28.72 -20.34
N TYR A 396 -2.00 -27.90 -20.30
CA TYR A 396 -1.58 -27.03 -21.39
C TYR A 396 -0.07 -27.17 -21.63
N ARG A 397 0.32 -27.79 -22.75
CA ARG A 397 1.73 -27.99 -23.13
C ARG A 397 2.59 -28.60 -21.99
N GLY A 398 2.06 -29.61 -21.30
CA GLY A 398 2.72 -30.27 -20.15
C GLY A 398 2.70 -29.46 -18.85
N LYS A 399 2.00 -28.32 -18.80
CA LYS A 399 1.80 -27.50 -17.60
C LYS A 399 0.41 -27.75 -17.02
N LYS A 400 0.32 -27.79 -15.69
CA LYS A 400 -0.96 -27.94 -14.99
C LYS A 400 -1.65 -26.58 -14.86
N ILE A 401 -2.89 -26.50 -15.33
CA ILE A 401 -3.75 -25.32 -15.15
C ILE A 401 -4.90 -25.73 -14.25
N ARG A 402 -5.06 -25.08 -13.10
CA ARG A 402 -6.08 -25.47 -12.12
C ARG A 402 -6.97 -24.32 -11.72
N ALA A 403 -8.24 -24.61 -11.44
CA ALA A 403 -9.19 -23.64 -10.94
C ALA A 403 -9.76 -24.12 -9.60
N TYR A 404 -9.37 -23.45 -8.51
CA TYR A 404 -9.77 -23.74 -7.15
C TYR A 404 -11.00 -22.92 -6.74
N ALA A 405 -11.98 -23.59 -6.12
CA ALA A 405 -13.18 -22.94 -5.61
C ALA A 405 -13.78 -23.75 -4.44
N PRO A 406 -14.68 -23.14 -3.64
CA PRO A 406 -15.51 -23.90 -2.71
C PRO A 406 -16.17 -25.11 -3.40
N SER A 407 -16.15 -26.28 -2.75
CA SER A 407 -16.66 -27.55 -3.31
C SER A 407 -18.09 -27.45 -3.82
N ASP A 408 -18.96 -26.70 -3.14
CA ASP A 408 -20.36 -26.44 -3.53
C ASP A 408 -20.53 -25.50 -4.74
N ARG A 409 -19.43 -24.99 -5.29
CA ARG A 409 -19.40 -24.09 -6.44
C ARG A 409 -18.35 -24.47 -7.48
N ILE A 410 -17.71 -25.64 -7.34
CA ILE A 410 -16.58 -26.01 -8.19
C ILE A 410 -16.93 -26.06 -9.68
N GLN A 411 -18.17 -26.45 -10.02
CA GLN A 411 -18.65 -26.47 -11.40
C GLN A 411 -18.71 -25.07 -12.04
N GLU A 412 -18.93 -24.02 -11.24
CA GLU A 412 -18.93 -22.63 -11.74
C GLU A 412 -17.53 -22.14 -12.15
N ALA A 413 -16.47 -22.92 -11.88
CA ALA A 413 -15.09 -22.60 -12.24
C ALA A 413 -14.67 -23.12 -13.62
N GLU A 414 -15.49 -23.98 -14.25
CA GLU A 414 -15.17 -24.63 -15.53
C GLU A 414 -14.97 -23.62 -16.66
N HIS A 415 -15.86 -22.62 -16.77
CA HIS A 415 -15.73 -21.53 -17.75
C HIS A 415 -14.40 -20.79 -17.59
N GLY A 416 -14.06 -20.40 -16.35
CA GLY A 416 -12.83 -19.67 -16.06
C GLY A 416 -11.57 -20.48 -16.36
N LEU A 417 -11.59 -21.79 -16.07
CA LEU A 417 -10.50 -22.72 -16.42
C LEU A 417 -10.32 -22.80 -17.95
N ASN A 418 -11.40 -22.99 -18.69
CA ASN A 418 -11.39 -23.09 -20.15
C ASN A 418 -10.88 -21.80 -20.81
N MET A 419 -11.34 -20.63 -20.32
CA MET A 419 -10.87 -19.33 -20.81
C MET A 419 -9.41 -19.09 -20.49
N THR A 420 -8.93 -19.54 -19.32
CA THR A 420 -7.52 -19.43 -18.93
C THR A 420 -6.61 -20.13 -19.94
N VAL A 421 -6.94 -21.37 -20.33
CA VAL A 421 -6.14 -22.13 -21.31
C VAL A 421 -6.12 -21.43 -22.68
N LYS A 422 -7.29 -21.00 -23.17
CA LYS A 422 -7.41 -20.31 -24.47
C LYS A 422 -6.63 -19.00 -24.52
N ILE A 423 -6.76 -18.17 -23.47
CA ILE A 423 -6.09 -16.87 -23.40
C ILE A 423 -4.58 -17.05 -23.28
N LEU A 424 -4.13 -18.00 -22.45
CA LEU A 424 -2.71 -18.28 -22.27
C LEU A 424 -2.05 -18.64 -23.60
N GLU A 425 -2.70 -19.50 -24.41
CA GLU A 425 -2.22 -19.85 -25.74
C GLU A 425 -2.09 -18.65 -26.67
N LYS A 426 -3.10 -17.77 -26.66
CA LYS A 426 -3.08 -16.57 -27.50
C LYS A 426 -2.00 -15.57 -27.09
N TYR A 427 -1.70 -15.46 -25.81
CA TYR A 427 -0.60 -14.61 -25.35
C TYR A 427 0.77 -15.18 -25.71
N GLU A 428 1.00 -16.48 -25.56
CA GLU A 428 2.24 -17.11 -26.02
C GLU A 428 2.46 -16.87 -27.53
N GLU A 429 1.41 -17.05 -28.35
CA GLU A 429 1.44 -16.79 -29.80
C GLU A 429 1.71 -15.31 -30.10
N TYR A 430 0.96 -14.40 -29.47
CA TYR A 430 1.03 -12.97 -29.76
C TYR A 430 2.40 -12.39 -29.39
N PHE A 431 2.89 -12.70 -28.18
CA PHE A 431 4.18 -12.21 -27.69
C PHE A 431 5.38 -12.98 -28.23
N ASN A 432 5.20 -14.21 -28.71
CA ASN A 432 6.29 -15.12 -29.05
C ASN A 432 7.27 -15.26 -27.86
N VAL A 433 6.70 -15.43 -26.66
CA VAL A 433 7.37 -15.65 -25.37
C VAL A 433 6.49 -16.60 -24.58
N ASP A 434 6.98 -17.80 -24.30
CA ASP A 434 6.22 -18.81 -23.57
C ASP A 434 6.02 -18.42 -22.09
N TYR A 435 4.92 -18.88 -21.50
CA TYR A 435 4.73 -18.82 -20.06
C TYR A 435 5.75 -19.73 -19.38
N VAL A 436 6.49 -19.20 -18.41
CA VAL A 436 7.73 -19.84 -17.93
C VAL A 436 7.54 -20.84 -16.79
N LEU A 437 6.46 -20.73 -16.00
CA LEU A 437 6.27 -21.58 -14.82
C LEU A 437 5.65 -22.95 -15.17
N PRO A 438 5.89 -23.99 -14.36
CA PRO A 438 5.37 -25.34 -14.61
C PRO A 438 3.85 -25.49 -14.40
N LYS A 439 3.20 -24.52 -13.78
CA LYS A 439 1.77 -24.51 -13.50
C LYS A 439 1.20 -23.10 -13.45
N LEU A 440 -0.12 -23.00 -13.52
CA LEU A 440 -0.87 -21.79 -13.25
C LEU A 440 -2.18 -22.14 -12.55
N ASP A 441 -2.35 -21.66 -11.32
CA ASP A 441 -3.56 -21.89 -10.55
C ASP A 441 -4.41 -20.62 -10.51
N SER A 442 -5.73 -20.75 -10.62
CA SER A 442 -6.70 -19.69 -10.38
C SER A 442 -7.47 -20.02 -9.10
N VAL A 443 -7.52 -19.11 -8.13
CA VAL A 443 -8.17 -19.37 -6.83
C VAL A 443 -9.31 -18.37 -6.59
N ALA A 444 -10.55 -18.86 -6.60
CA ALA A 444 -11.74 -18.03 -6.42
C ALA A 444 -12.07 -17.84 -4.93
N ILE A 445 -11.62 -16.74 -4.34
CA ILE A 445 -11.76 -16.38 -2.93
C ILE A 445 -13.08 -15.64 -2.67
N PRO A 446 -13.96 -16.14 -1.77
CA PRO A 446 -15.18 -15.46 -1.38
C PRO A 446 -14.89 -14.14 -0.66
N ASN A 447 -15.53 -13.05 -1.13
CA ASN A 447 -15.36 -11.70 -0.58
C ASN A 447 -13.90 -11.19 -0.57
N PHE A 448 -13.11 -11.57 -1.57
CA PHE A 448 -11.79 -10.98 -1.80
C PHE A 448 -11.91 -9.46 -2.00
N THR A 449 -10.98 -8.69 -1.44
CA THR A 449 -11.09 -7.23 -1.37
C THR A 449 -10.85 -6.54 -2.70
N VAL A 450 -10.14 -7.19 -3.61
CA VAL A 450 -9.90 -6.75 -4.99
C VAL A 450 -10.58 -7.70 -6.00
N PRO A 451 -10.84 -7.27 -7.25
CA PRO A 451 -11.42 -8.14 -8.27
C PRO A 451 -10.57 -9.38 -8.55
N ALA A 452 -9.26 -9.20 -8.64
CA ALA A 452 -8.25 -10.25 -8.78
C ALA A 452 -6.84 -9.68 -8.44
N MET A 453 -5.83 -10.56 -8.42
CA MET A 453 -4.41 -10.23 -8.24
C MET A 453 -3.53 -11.28 -8.91
N GLU A 454 -2.51 -10.83 -9.64
CA GLU A 454 -1.78 -11.61 -10.63
C GLU A 454 -0.63 -12.48 -10.08
N HIS A 455 -0.64 -12.86 -8.79
CA HIS A 455 0.52 -13.51 -8.18
C HIS A 455 1.11 -14.62 -9.07
N TRP A 456 2.43 -14.63 -9.24
CA TRP A 456 3.02 -15.40 -10.34
C TRP A 456 2.83 -16.90 -10.12
N GLY A 457 2.08 -17.54 -11.02
CA GLY A 457 1.70 -18.95 -10.90
C GLY A 457 0.45 -19.24 -10.07
N VAL A 458 -0.12 -18.25 -9.37
CA VAL A 458 -1.40 -18.34 -8.65
C VAL A 458 -2.17 -17.03 -8.80
N ILE A 459 -3.12 -16.96 -9.71
CA ILE A 459 -3.99 -15.78 -9.79
C ILE A 459 -5.12 -15.95 -8.78
N THR A 460 -5.27 -15.00 -7.87
CA THR A 460 -6.38 -14.98 -6.91
C THR A 460 -7.49 -14.09 -7.43
N TYR A 461 -8.73 -14.55 -7.35
CA TYR A 461 -9.90 -13.83 -7.83
C TYR A 461 -10.92 -13.65 -6.72
N ASN A 462 -11.65 -12.54 -6.72
CA ASN A 462 -12.95 -12.54 -6.07
C ASN A 462 -13.85 -13.54 -6.80
N THR A 463 -14.60 -14.38 -6.07
CA THR A 463 -15.57 -15.31 -6.69
C THR A 463 -16.49 -14.65 -7.71
N ARG A 464 -16.83 -13.37 -7.56
CA ARG A 464 -17.69 -12.63 -8.50
C ARG A 464 -17.03 -12.38 -9.86
N SER A 465 -15.70 -12.39 -9.92
CA SER A 465 -14.85 -12.09 -11.08
C SER A 465 -14.32 -13.33 -11.79
N PHE A 466 -14.63 -14.54 -11.31
CA PHE A 466 -14.15 -15.80 -11.88
C PHE A 466 -15.23 -16.87 -12.00
N LEU A 467 -16.09 -17.02 -10.98
CA LEU A 467 -17.13 -18.04 -10.98
C LEU A 467 -18.39 -17.57 -11.72
N VAL A 468 -18.89 -18.42 -12.60
CA VAL A 468 -20.09 -18.16 -13.38
C VAL A 468 -20.87 -19.44 -13.65
N ASP A 469 -22.20 -19.33 -13.58
CA ASP A 469 -23.12 -20.34 -14.10
C ASP A 469 -23.61 -19.85 -15.47
N GLU A 470 -23.08 -20.46 -16.54
CA GLU A 470 -23.38 -20.08 -17.92
C GLU A 470 -24.87 -20.27 -18.29
N THR A 471 -25.61 -21.11 -17.56
CA THR A 471 -27.01 -21.42 -17.89
C THR A 471 -27.99 -20.31 -17.50
N VAL A 472 -27.62 -19.50 -16.50
CA VAL A 472 -28.49 -18.44 -15.94
C VAL A 472 -27.85 -17.06 -15.97
N SER A 473 -26.54 -16.95 -16.24
CA SER A 473 -25.83 -15.67 -16.20
C SER A 473 -26.06 -14.84 -17.46
N ALA A 474 -26.28 -13.54 -17.27
CA ALA A 474 -26.35 -12.60 -18.39
C ALA A 474 -24.99 -12.49 -19.10
N PHE A 475 -25.00 -12.29 -20.43
CA PHE A 475 -23.79 -12.12 -21.25
C PHE A 475 -22.82 -11.08 -20.68
N LYS A 476 -23.33 -9.93 -20.20
CA LYS A 476 -22.51 -8.88 -19.59
C LYS A 476 -21.65 -9.39 -18.43
N ARG A 477 -22.19 -10.29 -17.60
CA ARG A 477 -21.46 -10.87 -16.45
C ARG A 477 -20.30 -11.74 -16.92
N MET A 478 -20.53 -12.62 -17.90
CA MET A 478 -19.49 -13.46 -18.49
C MET A 478 -18.40 -12.59 -19.12
N ALA A 479 -18.80 -11.60 -19.92
CA ALA A 479 -17.88 -10.63 -20.52
C ALA A 479 -17.00 -9.88 -19.51
N ASP A 480 -17.55 -9.49 -18.36
CA ASP A 480 -16.78 -8.80 -17.32
C ASP A 480 -15.81 -9.77 -16.61
N ILE A 481 -16.18 -11.04 -16.45
CA ILE A 481 -15.29 -12.10 -15.93
C ILE A 481 -14.14 -12.37 -16.89
N ASP A 482 -14.44 -12.54 -18.19
CA ASP A 482 -13.42 -12.84 -19.21
C ASP A 482 -12.41 -11.70 -19.36
N ARG A 483 -12.83 -10.45 -19.16
CA ARG A 483 -11.91 -9.30 -19.08
C ARG A 483 -10.95 -9.39 -17.91
N VAL A 484 -11.45 -9.74 -16.73
CA VAL A 484 -10.58 -9.89 -15.55
C VAL A 484 -9.60 -11.03 -15.79
N ILE A 485 -10.06 -12.21 -16.22
CA ILE A 485 -9.17 -13.34 -16.54
C ILE A 485 -8.11 -12.94 -17.58
N ALA A 486 -8.49 -12.25 -18.64
CA ALA A 486 -7.55 -11.80 -19.67
C ALA A 486 -6.54 -10.76 -19.14
N HIS A 487 -6.96 -9.86 -18.26
CA HIS A 487 -6.10 -8.86 -17.61
C HIS A 487 -5.05 -9.52 -16.71
N GLU A 488 -5.46 -10.41 -15.81
CA GLU A 488 -4.55 -11.12 -14.89
C GLU A 488 -3.55 -12.05 -15.63
N LEU A 489 -3.98 -12.63 -16.74
CA LEU A 489 -3.10 -13.44 -17.59
C LEU A 489 -2.08 -12.58 -18.35
N ALA A 490 -2.42 -11.36 -18.74
CA ALA A 490 -1.47 -10.45 -19.37
C ALA A 490 -0.35 -10.07 -18.39
N HIS A 491 -0.67 -9.94 -17.10
CA HIS A 491 0.31 -9.66 -16.06
C HIS A 491 1.39 -10.73 -15.88
N GLN A 492 1.16 -11.97 -16.34
CA GLN A 492 2.19 -13.01 -16.33
C GLN A 492 3.41 -12.61 -17.19
N TRP A 493 3.22 -11.72 -18.17
CA TRP A 493 4.28 -11.07 -18.94
C TRP A 493 4.56 -9.63 -18.48
N PHE A 494 3.52 -8.80 -18.32
CA PHE A 494 3.61 -7.39 -17.95
C PHE A 494 3.28 -7.16 -16.47
N GLY A 495 4.29 -7.30 -15.63
CA GLY A 495 4.20 -7.21 -14.18
C GLY A 495 5.02 -8.29 -13.52
N ASN A 496 4.88 -9.54 -13.98
CA ASN A 496 5.60 -10.67 -13.41
C ASN A 496 6.96 -10.88 -14.10
N LEU A 497 6.95 -11.26 -15.38
CA LEU A 497 8.17 -11.50 -16.16
C LEU A 497 9.01 -10.22 -16.29
N VAL A 498 8.37 -9.11 -16.69
CA VAL A 498 8.96 -7.77 -16.71
C VAL A 498 8.16 -6.86 -15.80
N THR A 499 8.78 -6.34 -14.76
CA THR A 499 8.12 -5.49 -13.76
C THR A 499 8.59 -4.05 -13.92
N MET A 500 7.75 -3.05 -13.65
CA MET A 500 8.25 -1.68 -13.52
C MET A 500 9.35 -1.58 -12.46
N LYS A 501 10.32 -0.68 -12.65
CA LYS A 501 11.43 -0.46 -11.71
C LYS A 501 10.98 0.23 -10.42
N TRP A 502 9.98 1.10 -10.51
CA TRP A 502 9.34 1.71 -9.36
C TRP A 502 7.90 2.08 -9.72
N TRP A 503 7.08 2.29 -8.70
CA TRP A 503 5.64 2.51 -8.84
C TRP A 503 5.26 3.74 -9.68
N ASN A 504 6.15 4.70 -9.88
CA ASN A 504 5.92 5.83 -10.80
C ASN A 504 5.69 5.36 -12.26
N ASP A 505 6.11 4.15 -12.59
CA ASP A 505 5.93 3.50 -13.89
C ASP A 505 4.86 2.37 -13.81
N LEU A 506 3.96 2.35 -12.81
CA LEU A 506 2.93 1.31 -12.62
C LEU A 506 2.12 1.01 -13.89
N TRP A 507 1.88 2.03 -14.72
CA TRP A 507 1.16 1.91 -15.98
C TRP A 507 1.81 0.92 -16.99
N LEU A 508 3.12 0.63 -16.86
CA LEU A 508 3.79 -0.41 -17.67
C LEU A 508 3.23 -1.80 -17.39
N ASN A 509 2.75 -2.04 -16.17
CA ASN A 509 1.99 -3.23 -15.84
C ASN A 509 0.53 -3.01 -16.25
N GLU A 510 -0.12 -2.01 -15.64
CA GLU A 510 -1.58 -1.92 -15.65
C GLU A 510 -2.18 -1.40 -16.95
N GLY A 511 -1.58 -0.35 -17.52
CA GLY A 511 -2.02 0.21 -18.80
C GLY A 511 -1.76 -0.74 -19.96
N VAL A 512 -0.63 -1.46 -19.93
CA VAL A 512 -0.33 -2.48 -20.95
C VAL A 512 -1.27 -3.67 -20.83
N SER A 513 -1.45 -4.25 -19.63
CA SER A 513 -2.39 -5.36 -19.41
C SER A 513 -3.82 -4.99 -19.80
N THR A 514 -4.27 -3.77 -19.46
CA THR A 514 -5.59 -3.25 -19.84
C THR A 514 -5.77 -3.15 -21.36
N LEU A 515 -4.72 -2.84 -22.12
CA LEU A 515 -4.80 -2.86 -23.59
C LEU A 515 -4.79 -4.29 -24.13
N ILE A 516 -3.87 -5.12 -23.63
CA ILE A 516 -3.61 -6.44 -24.21
C ILE A 516 -4.72 -7.44 -23.91
N MET A 517 -5.51 -7.26 -22.84
CA MET A 517 -6.69 -8.10 -22.57
C MET A 517 -7.65 -8.21 -23.76
N TYR A 518 -7.71 -7.19 -24.62
CA TYR A 518 -8.58 -7.18 -25.79
C TYR A 518 -8.11 -8.07 -26.94
N ILE A 519 -6.82 -8.47 -26.99
CA ILE A 519 -6.26 -9.30 -28.06
C ILE A 519 -6.98 -10.66 -28.14
N PRO A 520 -7.01 -11.51 -27.09
CA PRO A 520 -7.75 -12.77 -27.12
C PRO A 520 -9.27 -12.55 -27.12
N LEU A 521 -9.77 -11.50 -26.44
CA LEU A 521 -11.21 -11.23 -26.38
C LEU A 521 -11.80 -10.85 -27.74
N LYS A 522 -11.02 -10.26 -28.64
CA LYS A 522 -11.47 -9.99 -30.01
C LYS A 522 -11.82 -11.26 -30.78
N GLU A 523 -11.14 -12.36 -30.48
CA GLU A 523 -11.40 -13.66 -31.09
C GLU A 523 -12.55 -14.39 -30.41
N TYR A 524 -12.51 -14.50 -29.08
CA TYR A 524 -13.47 -15.33 -28.33
C TYR A 524 -14.77 -14.61 -27.96
N HIS A 525 -14.73 -13.29 -27.82
CA HIS A 525 -15.89 -12.46 -27.49
C HIS A 525 -15.89 -11.14 -28.30
N PRO A 526 -16.13 -11.18 -29.63
CA PRO A 526 -15.99 -10.02 -30.50
C PRO A 526 -16.78 -8.76 -30.06
N ALA A 527 -17.91 -8.95 -29.38
CA ALA A 527 -18.73 -7.86 -28.82
C ALA A 527 -18.00 -7.00 -27.76
N ILE A 528 -16.92 -7.51 -27.18
CA ILE A 528 -16.07 -6.84 -26.20
C ILE A 528 -14.60 -6.78 -26.62
N GLY A 529 -14.31 -6.99 -27.90
CA GLY A 529 -12.95 -7.10 -28.45
C GLY A 529 -12.19 -5.80 -28.67
N GLU A 530 -12.72 -4.66 -28.21
CA GLU A 530 -12.10 -3.35 -28.32
C GLU A 530 -12.28 -2.57 -27.00
N LEU A 531 -11.45 -1.54 -26.80
CA LEU A 531 -11.49 -0.69 -25.60
C LEU A 531 -12.91 -0.20 -25.30
N ASP A 532 -13.32 -0.31 -24.03
CA ASP A 532 -14.64 0.17 -23.61
C ASP A 532 -14.69 1.70 -23.62
N VAL A 533 -15.29 2.26 -24.66
CA VAL A 533 -15.43 3.72 -24.87
C VAL A 533 -16.06 4.41 -23.66
N ARG A 534 -16.91 3.74 -22.89
CA ARG A 534 -17.52 4.32 -21.67
C ARG A 534 -16.48 4.49 -20.57
N LYS A 535 -15.56 3.52 -20.42
CA LYS A 535 -14.44 3.61 -19.47
C LYS A 535 -13.47 4.71 -19.88
N VAL A 536 -13.10 4.77 -21.17
CA VAL A 536 -12.26 5.85 -21.71
C VAL A 536 -12.91 7.21 -21.51
N SER A 537 -14.22 7.35 -21.78
CA SER A 537 -14.94 8.62 -21.56
C SER A 537 -14.95 9.04 -20.08
N LYS A 538 -15.15 8.08 -19.17
CA LYS A 538 -15.11 8.34 -17.72
C LYS A 538 -13.71 8.76 -17.25
N MET A 539 -12.67 8.12 -17.80
CA MET A 539 -11.29 8.52 -17.58
C MET A 539 -11.05 9.95 -18.08
N MET A 540 -11.50 10.30 -19.30
CA MET A 540 -11.36 11.65 -19.84
C MET A 540 -12.08 12.70 -18.97
N CYS A 541 -13.23 12.38 -18.37
CA CYS A 541 -13.85 13.29 -17.40
C CYS A 541 -12.95 13.53 -16.19
N SER A 542 -12.33 12.48 -15.66
CA SER A 542 -11.41 12.58 -14.51
C SER A 542 -10.13 13.35 -14.88
N ASP A 543 -9.57 13.06 -16.06
CA ASP A 543 -8.35 13.67 -16.56
C ASP A 543 -8.53 15.13 -17.04
N SER A 544 -9.77 15.56 -17.24
CA SER A 544 -10.11 16.98 -17.50
C SER A 544 -10.07 17.85 -16.23
N SER A 545 -9.95 17.25 -15.04
CA SER A 545 -9.87 17.96 -13.76
C SER A 545 -8.49 18.57 -13.52
N LEU A 546 -8.46 19.71 -12.81
CA LEU A 546 -7.21 20.32 -12.32
C LEU A 546 -6.50 19.47 -11.25
N ASP A 547 -7.22 18.52 -10.64
CA ASP A 547 -6.69 17.57 -9.66
C ASP A 547 -6.19 16.26 -10.31
N SER A 548 -6.14 16.17 -11.65
CA SER A 548 -5.55 15.03 -12.37
C SER A 548 -4.02 14.97 -12.20
N HIS A 549 -3.41 13.90 -12.70
CA HIS A 549 -1.97 13.73 -12.76
C HIS A 549 -1.51 13.16 -14.11
N PRO A 550 -0.24 13.38 -14.52
CA PRO A 550 0.37 12.67 -15.63
C PRO A 550 0.42 11.15 -15.37
N ILE A 551 0.49 10.34 -16.44
CA ILE A 551 0.68 8.88 -16.32
C ILE A 551 1.95 8.58 -15.51
N LEU A 552 3.05 9.28 -15.83
CA LEU A 552 4.28 9.22 -15.07
C LEU A 552 4.22 10.21 -13.91
N HIS A 553 3.93 9.69 -12.72
CA HIS A 553 3.80 10.49 -11.51
C HIS A 553 4.80 10.03 -10.44
N ASN A 554 5.57 10.97 -9.90
CA ASN A 554 6.56 10.67 -8.87
C ASN A 554 5.88 10.37 -7.54
N VAL A 555 5.99 9.12 -7.08
CA VAL A 555 5.46 8.66 -5.79
C VAL A 555 6.55 8.15 -4.87
N SER A 556 6.32 8.29 -3.57
CA SER A 556 7.30 7.94 -2.55
C SER A 556 6.74 7.02 -1.48
N ASN A 557 5.69 7.43 -0.77
CA ASN A 557 5.15 6.70 0.37
C ASN A 557 4.01 5.74 -0.05
N PRO A 558 3.68 4.73 0.77
CA PRO A 558 2.64 3.75 0.43
C PRO A 558 1.29 4.34 0.03
N GLY A 559 0.85 5.43 0.66
CA GLY A 559 -0.42 6.09 0.32
C GLY A 559 -0.40 6.67 -1.10
N GLU A 560 0.66 7.41 -1.44
CA GLU A 560 0.86 7.94 -2.80
C GLU A 560 0.97 6.82 -3.84
N ILE A 561 1.59 5.69 -3.50
CA ILE A 561 1.69 4.53 -4.39
C ILE A 561 0.30 3.92 -4.63
N SER A 562 -0.50 3.73 -3.57
CA SER A 562 -1.88 3.23 -3.69
C SER A 562 -2.77 4.15 -4.51
N ASP A 563 -2.55 5.47 -4.45
CA ASP A 563 -3.31 6.45 -5.23
C ASP A 563 -3.07 6.34 -6.75
N LEU A 564 -2.00 5.66 -7.20
CA LEU A 564 -1.75 5.40 -8.63
C LEU A 564 -2.59 4.26 -9.21
N PHE A 565 -3.26 3.47 -8.37
CA PHE A 565 -4.17 2.41 -8.82
C PHE A 565 -5.51 3.01 -9.23
N ASP A 566 -5.49 3.85 -10.26
CA ASP A 566 -6.58 4.74 -10.65
C ASP A 566 -6.87 4.68 -12.16
N THR A 567 -7.84 5.45 -12.64
CA THR A 567 -8.20 5.38 -14.07
C THR A 567 -7.13 5.94 -15.01
N ILE A 568 -6.15 6.70 -14.51
CA ILE A 568 -5.06 7.23 -15.34
C ILE A 568 -4.07 6.09 -15.66
N SER A 569 -3.63 5.33 -14.67
CA SER A 569 -2.68 4.22 -14.90
C SER A 569 -3.28 3.13 -15.81
N TYR A 570 -4.57 2.81 -15.64
CA TYR A 570 -5.25 1.75 -16.39
C TYR A 570 -5.84 2.26 -17.73
N GLU A 571 -6.89 3.08 -17.67
CA GLU A 571 -7.62 3.51 -18.86
C GLU A 571 -6.86 4.52 -19.72
N LYS A 572 -6.16 5.51 -19.15
CA LYS A 572 -5.38 6.47 -19.95
C LYS A 572 -4.16 5.79 -20.56
N GLY A 573 -3.43 5.00 -19.76
CA GLY A 573 -2.30 4.18 -20.21
C GLY A 573 -2.67 3.30 -21.41
N SER A 574 -3.75 2.54 -21.30
CA SER A 574 -4.22 1.68 -22.39
C SER A 574 -4.72 2.44 -23.63
N ALA A 575 -5.43 3.57 -23.46
CA ALA A 575 -5.88 4.40 -24.56
C ALA A 575 -4.71 5.02 -25.34
N VAL A 576 -3.70 5.52 -24.63
CA VAL A 576 -2.47 6.07 -25.22
C VAL A 576 -1.70 4.99 -25.98
N LEU A 577 -1.56 3.79 -25.41
CA LEU A 577 -0.95 2.66 -26.12
C LEU A 577 -1.78 2.19 -27.31
N LYS A 578 -3.11 2.30 -27.27
CA LYS A 578 -3.96 1.98 -28.44
C LYS A 578 -3.69 2.92 -29.60
N MET A 579 -3.52 4.22 -29.33
CA MET A 579 -3.14 5.19 -30.38
C MET A 579 -1.79 4.82 -31.01
N LEU A 580 -0.81 4.43 -30.18
CA LEU A 580 0.50 4.00 -30.66
C LEU A 580 0.42 2.68 -31.42
N GLN A 581 -0.34 1.69 -30.93
CA GLN A 581 -0.58 0.41 -31.58
C GLN A 581 -1.21 0.60 -32.96
N TYR A 582 -2.18 1.52 -33.09
CA TYR A 582 -2.79 1.82 -34.39
C TYR A 582 -1.80 2.44 -35.38
N THR A 583 -0.86 3.23 -34.87
CA THR A 583 0.19 3.89 -35.66
C THR A 583 1.24 2.89 -36.13
N LEU A 584 1.76 2.06 -35.21
CA LEU A 584 2.86 1.12 -35.46
C LEU A 584 2.41 -0.22 -36.07
N LYS A 585 1.14 -0.61 -35.92
CA LYS A 585 0.58 -1.87 -36.43
C LYS A 585 1.39 -3.08 -35.93
N ASP A 586 1.86 -3.95 -36.84
CA ASP A 586 2.60 -5.16 -36.50
C ASP A 586 3.94 -4.89 -35.80
N ASP A 587 4.55 -3.72 -36.04
CA ASP A 587 5.80 -3.33 -35.39
C ASP A 587 5.60 -3.12 -33.87
N PHE A 588 4.38 -2.76 -33.43
CA PHE A 588 4.04 -2.66 -32.01
C PHE A 588 4.20 -4.02 -31.30
N ARG A 589 3.63 -5.07 -31.90
CA ARG A 589 3.72 -6.44 -31.37
C ARG A 589 5.17 -6.90 -31.31
N LEU A 590 5.95 -6.65 -32.36
CA LEU A 590 7.38 -6.98 -32.38
C LEU A 590 8.16 -6.24 -31.30
N GLY A 591 7.89 -4.94 -31.08
CA GLY A 591 8.52 -4.17 -30.02
C GLY A 591 8.18 -4.70 -28.63
N LEU A 592 6.93 -5.10 -28.38
CA LEU A 592 6.54 -5.76 -27.13
C LEU A 592 7.26 -7.11 -26.95
N SER A 593 7.37 -7.93 -28.00
CA SER A 593 8.12 -9.18 -27.96
C SER A 593 9.60 -8.95 -27.61
N ASN A 594 10.24 -7.94 -28.21
CA ASN A 594 11.63 -7.60 -27.95
C ASN A 594 11.83 -7.11 -26.52
N TYR A 595 10.92 -6.25 -26.03
CA TYR A 595 10.89 -5.77 -24.66
C TYR A 595 10.80 -6.93 -23.65
N LEU A 596 9.83 -7.83 -23.83
CA LEU A 596 9.67 -8.98 -22.94
C LEU A 596 10.90 -9.89 -22.93
N LYS A 597 11.50 -10.16 -24.10
CA LYS A 597 12.72 -10.99 -24.20
C LYS A 597 13.94 -10.34 -23.56
N LYS A 598 14.12 -9.03 -23.75
CA LYS A 598 15.30 -8.30 -23.25
C LYS A 598 15.27 -8.10 -21.73
N TYR A 599 14.09 -7.82 -21.18
CA TYR A 599 13.90 -7.50 -19.78
C TYR A 599 13.32 -8.65 -18.94
N ALA A 600 13.22 -9.86 -19.50
CA ALA A 600 12.79 -11.06 -18.79
C ALA A 600 13.53 -11.23 -17.44
N TYR A 601 12.76 -11.41 -16.36
CA TYR A 601 13.21 -11.52 -14.97
C TYR A 601 13.89 -10.25 -14.40
N LYS A 602 13.73 -9.11 -15.07
CA LYS A 602 14.28 -7.82 -14.67
C LYS A 602 13.15 -6.81 -14.49
N ASN A 603 13.58 -5.57 -14.26
CA ASN A 603 12.73 -4.41 -14.21
C ASN A 603 13.03 -3.46 -15.37
N ALA A 604 12.05 -2.63 -15.71
CA ALA A 604 12.15 -1.64 -16.77
C ALA A 604 11.50 -0.31 -16.37
N GLU A 605 11.93 0.76 -17.02
CA GLU A 605 11.36 2.11 -16.95
C GLU A 605 10.64 2.43 -18.26
N THR A 606 9.78 3.45 -18.29
CA THR A 606 9.01 3.80 -19.50
C THR A 606 9.87 4.02 -20.75
N LYS A 607 11.06 4.64 -20.58
CA LYS A 607 12.04 4.81 -21.66
C LYS A 607 12.47 3.50 -22.30
N ASP A 608 12.50 2.40 -21.55
CA ASP A 608 12.97 1.11 -22.03
C ASP A 608 11.93 0.51 -22.99
N LEU A 609 10.64 0.68 -22.71
CA LEU A 609 9.56 0.32 -23.64
C LEU A 609 9.63 1.15 -24.92
N TRP A 610 9.86 2.46 -24.81
CA TRP A 610 10.02 3.35 -25.98
C TRP A 610 11.18 2.94 -26.86
N VAL A 611 12.34 2.60 -26.28
CA VAL A 611 13.50 2.13 -27.05
C VAL A 611 13.17 0.88 -27.85
N GLU A 612 12.48 -0.10 -27.26
CA GLU A 612 12.16 -1.35 -27.97
C GLU A 612 11.09 -1.16 -29.04
N LEU A 613 10.09 -0.30 -28.82
CA LEU A 613 9.12 0.08 -29.83
C LEU A 613 9.76 0.89 -30.98
N SER A 614 10.69 1.79 -30.67
CA SER A 614 11.46 2.54 -31.67
C SER A 614 12.34 1.64 -32.52
N ASN A 615 13.02 0.67 -31.90
CA ASN A 615 13.87 -0.27 -32.62
C ASN A 615 13.07 -1.20 -33.55
N ALA A 616 11.84 -1.54 -33.17
CA ALA A 616 10.95 -2.35 -34.00
C ALA A 616 10.28 -1.55 -35.12
N SER A 617 10.04 -0.26 -34.89
CA SER A 617 9.32 0.61 -35.82
C SER A 617 10.10 0.88 -37.10
N LYS A 618 9.42 0.78 -38.23
CA LYS A 618 9.95 1.21 -39.54
C LYS A 618 9.62 2.67 -39.86
N MET A 619 8.98 3.38 -38.94
CA MET A 619 8.60 4.78 -39.13
C MET A 619 9.74 5.72 -38.75
N ASP A 620 9.90 6.80 -39.52
CA ASP A 620 10.80 7.90 -39.22
C ASP A 620 10.15 8.87 -38.22
N VAL A 621 9.78 8.35 -37.05
CA VAL A 621 9.15 9.12 -35.96
C VAL A 621 9.87 8.81 -34.65
N ASN A 622 10.24 9.87 -33.93
CA ASN A 622 10.78 9.73 -32.58
C ASN A 622 9.64 9.39 -31.61
N ILE A 623 9.41 8.09 -31.38
CA ILE A 623 8.36 7.60 -30.48
C ILE A 623 8.53 8.18 -29.07
N THR A 624 9.76 8.28 -28.57
CA THR A 624 10.01 8.83 -27.21
C THR A 624 9.50 10.26 -27.11
N GLU A 625 9.87 11.12 -28.06
CA GLU A 625 9.44 12.52 -28.07
C GLU A 625 7.92 12.68 -28.13
N VAL A 626 7.23 11.88 -28.95
CA VAL A 626 5.76 11.91 -29.05
C VAL A 626 5.12 11.37 -27.77
N MET A 627 5.56 10.21 -27.27
CA MET A 627 4.91 9.53 -26.15
C MET A 627 5.22 10.18 -24.80
N ASP A 628 6.34 10.90 -24.68
CA ASP A 628 6.64 11.72 -23.51
C ASP A 628 5.60 12.84 -23.34
N THR A 629 5.06 13.40 -24.43
CA THR A 629 3.97 14.40 -24.32
C THR A 629 2.69 13.81 -23.72
N TRP A 630 2.39 12.53 -23.99
CA TRP A 630 1.21 11.84 -23.46
C TRP A 630 1.39 11.31 -22.04
N THR A 631 2.63 11.00 -21.64
CA THR A 631 2.92 10.34 -20.38
C THR A 631 3.40 11.29 -19.28
N LEU A 632 4.13 12.35 -19.63
CA LEU A 632 4.65 13.34 -18.67
C LEU A 632 3.73 14.53 -18.44
N GLN A 633 2.68 14.70 -19.26
CA GLN A 633 1.71 15.80 -19.13
C GLN A 633 0.34 15.27 -18.68
N MET A 634 -0.31 16.00 -17.77
CA MET A 634 -1.70 15.71 -17.37
C MET A 634 -2.68 16.16 -18.46
N GLY A 635 -3.88 15.57 -18.47
CA GLY A 635 -4.92 15.93 -19.42
C GLY A 635 -4.69 15.40 -20.84
N PHE A 636 -5.48 15.91 -21.77
CA PHE A 636 -5.48 15.56 -23.18
C PHE A 636 -5.79 16.80 -24.03
N PRO A 637 -5.33 16.87 -25.29
CA PRO A 637 -5.55 18.02 -26.14
C PRO A 637 -7.01 18.11 -26.61
N TYR A 638 -7.52 19.35 -26.72
CA TYR A 638 -8.75 19.65 -27.45
C TYR A 638 -8.38 20.09 -28.86
N VAL A 639 -8.76 19.28 -29.87
CA VAL A 639 -8.42 19.57 -31.27
C VAL A 639 -9.59 20.29 -31.95
N GLU A 640 -9.37 21.54 -32.35
CA GLU A 640 -10.31 22.34 -33.14
C GLU A 640 -10.02 22.21 -34.64
N LEU A 641 -11.07 21.96 -35.43
CA LEU A 641 -11.00 21.82 -36.88
C LEU A 641 -11.78 22.96 -37.56
N GLU A 642 -11.08 23.85 -38.24
CA GLU A 642 -11.69 24.92 -39.03
C GLU A 642 -11.53 24.65 -40.53
N ARG A 643 -12.64 24.49 -41.26
CA ARG A 643 -12.62 24.28 -42.72
C ARG A 643 -12.98 25.55 -43.49
N LYS A 644 -12.03 26.05 -44.29
CA LYS A 644 -12.22 27.15 -45.24
C LYS A 644 -12.03 26.65 -46.67
N GLY A 645 -13.13 26.29 -47.33
CA GLY A 645 -13.11 25.69 -48.66
C GLY A 645 -12.41 24.32 -48.67
N ARG A 646 -11.24 24.26 -49.32
CA ARG A 646 -10.36 23.06 -49.35
C ARG A 646 -9.28 23.06 -48.26
N THR A 647 -9.09 24.17 -47.55
CA THR A 647 -8.14 24.25 -46.45
C THR A 647 -8.80 23.77 -45.16
N LEU A 648 -8.14 22.84 -44.47
CA LEU A 648 -8.49 22.41 -43.12
C LEU A 648 -7.38 22.87 -42.17
N THR A 649 -7.71 23.77 -41.26
CA THR A 649 -6.81 24.22 -40.20
C THR A 649 -7.07 23.39 -38.96
N VAL A 650 -6.00 22.88 -38.35
CA VAL A 650 -6.05 22.05 -37.15
C VAL A 650 -5.29 22.78 -36.05
N THR A 651 -5.97 23.06 -34.94
CA THR A 651 -5.39 23.72 -33.76
C THR A 651 -5.58 22.80 -32.55
N GLN A 652 -4.59 22.71 -31.68
CA GLN A 652 -4.69 22.00 -30.40
C GLN A 652 -4.19 22.86 -29.25
#